data_AF-A0A177WVV4-F1
#
_entry.id   AF-A0A177WVV4-F1
#
_cell.length_a   1.000
_cell.length_b   1.000
_cell.length_c   1.000
_cell.angle_alpha   90.00
_cell.angle_beta   90.00
_cell.angle_gamma   90.00
#
_symmetry.space_group_name_H-M   'P 1'
#
loop_
_entity.id
_entity.type
_entity.pdbx_description
1 polymer ?
#
loop_
_entity_poly.entity_id
_entity_poly.type
_entity_poly.pdbx_seq_one_letter_code
_entity_poly.pdbx_strand_id
1 'polypeptide(L)'
;MVEMTVHESDQQVLTLAIGLFLQVCSYIDDENFGIVLSRLVSRLESSDGLVAVGFIENLKTMYLNIHRHDPVKAVECGIIPALVNMLRSVDQEVIYESIDTIQSFCDYKDCEIVSAELIRSGLIQTLSDLCIKHSNDLELKKRIIKIAGSAASNMRDFPVSLARSLVFEQLTMSVCDVDIRDSLCRFGHINDMIQKSTNKAEMIKVFREYGIMQQLNTILSRTDMDFYDYGDSDAGIVKLLKILADFADNHPDSSIRTKLEQGGIFENLTAIVKSDTADYRNKRVAGRIIETFFQHRVHVANSDIWPYNDNAEIDMKSGMAGYVLGNARTLVEMRYIQYLQSILCKPMWWIDITNQRIVEQWRADSLGQNILPSTFNLALEQLEVFVKQLVCNGSDGLGTIVPGPVELTYILDNGIPDNVHTRLMTNVSDIEHGSNHNTGQMVHNLIDASMYSVVYGQTMIAPLSIRLEYTTMVPCDILLSTRLVSDTPIIEGDFGFISCKFQCLPSEFRVEQDGSVTINSYINNLNPIWHRDMYKCIAKIFKCFVPMFESLFRTMDPVFRYIDIHNGTNGYEPPNQSSRGGMEPDTQVTRPVYVPTLPEHFESKYESAKPVSLRGCNLQVIVKLTNIQLTPSKPKYDEGNWHNEGPINESIVATGLYYYDVENITTPKLDFRVAVSWCHYQGASDMYWKDVYGIDQESPHSQYIGSLELPNGRCLVYPNRYQHKEQSFELADPTQPGHCKILTFFVVDPACRIVSTAHVAPQQPQWYNSSLDKTHIPPELWNDATQYIQGVQSPTEAKRYRDELTSDRTRIITAYNEYIYERVYNLDRWR
;
A
#
# COMPACT_ATOMS: atom_id res chain seq x y z
N MET A 1 57.63 -5.86 13.91
CA MET A 1 57.44 -4.47 14.43
C MET A 1 56.76 -4.45 15.79
N VAL A 2 55.62 -5.14 16.00
CA VAL A 2 54.97 -5.24 17.33
C VAL A 2 55.87 -5.86 18.41
N GLU A 3 56.75 -6.81 18.03
CA GLU A 3 57.79 -7.37 18.93
C GLU A 3 58.81 -6.34 19.45
N MET A 4 59.04 -5.23 18.75
CA MET A 4 60.18 -4.34 19.02
C MET A 4 59.83 -3.07 19.80
N THR A 5 58.57 -2.79 20.11
CA THR A 5 58.14 -1.50 20.71
C THR A 5 57.38 -1.60 22.04
N VAL A 6 57.25 -2.80 22.64
CA VAL A 6 56.48 -3.00 23.89
C VAL A 6 57.35 -3.57 25.01
N HIS A 7 58.56 -3.01 25.17
CA HIS A 7 59.27 -3.01 26.43
C HIS A 7 59.19 -1.59 27.01
N GLU A 8 58.04 -1.32 27.64
CA GLU A 8 57.71 -0.20 28.53
C GLU A 8 57.71 1.25 27.97
N SER A 9 56.57 1.91 28.25
CA SER A 9 56.38 3.33 28.58
C SER A 9 55.95 4.37 27.53
N ASP A 10 55.67 4.02 26.27
CA ASP A 10 55.07 5.00 25.34
C ASP A 10 53.75 4.51 24.71
N GLN A 11 52.65 4.90 25.35
CA GLN A 11 51.28 4.62 24.93
C GLN A 11 50.98 5.18 23.52
N GLN A 12 51.68 6.25 23.10
CA GLN A 12 51.53 6.81 21.75
C GLN A 12 52.16 5.92 20.68
N VAL A 13 53.32 5.33 20.98
CA VAL A 13 54.00 4.40 20.07
C VAL A 13 53.20 3.10 19.93
N LEU A 14 52.62 2.60 21.02
CA LEU A 14 51.71 1.45 20.98
C LEU A 14 50.47 1.74 20.13
N THR A 15 49.84 2.90 20.34
CA THR A 15 48.67 3.34 19.56
C THR A 15 48.99 3.48 18.07
N LEU A 16 50.15 4.06 17.73
CA LEU A 16 50.59 4.21 16.35
C LEU A 16 50.89 2.84 15.70
N ALA A 17 51.55 1.93 16.43
CA ALA A 17 51.86 0.59 15.96
C ALA A 17 50.59 -0.22 15.71
N ILE A 18 49.58 -0.09 16.58
CA ILE A 18 48.27 -0.71 16.40
C ILE A 18 47.53 -0.07 15.22
N GLY A 19 47.55 1.26 15.08
CA GLY A 19 46.98 1.96 13.92
C GLY A 19 47.56 1.50 12.58
N LEU A 20 48.89 1.31 12.51
CA LEU A 20 49.56 0.78 11.33
C LEU A 20 49.23 -0.70 11.10
N PHE A 21 49.16 -1.51 12.17
CA PHE A 21 48.76 -2.91 12.07
C PHE A 21 47.32 -3.06 11.55
N LEU A 22 46.40 -2.21 12.01
CA LEU A 22 45.00 -2.21 11.58
C LEU A 22 44.84 -1.95 10.06
N GLN A 23 45.73 -1.17 9.45
CA GLN A 23 45.70 -0.92 7.99
C GLN A 23 46.06 -2.15 7.15
N VAL A 24 46.78 -3.12 7.73
CA VAL A 24 47.29 -4.30 7.00
C VAL A 24 46.71 -5.62 7.50
N CYS A 25 46.01 -5.62 8.64
CA CYS A 25 45.58 -6.84 9.35
C CYS A 25 44.73 -7.82 8.53
N SER A 26 43.91 -7.33 7.60
CA SER A 26 43.11 -8.16 6.68
C SER A 26 43.94 -8.89 5.62
N TYR A 27 45.19 -8.48 5.40
CA TYR A 27 46.10 -9.01 4.37
C TYR A 27 47.24 -9.86 4.94
N ILE A 28 47.29 -10.05 6.27
CA ILE A 28 48.31 -10.88 6.94
C ILE A 28 47.87 -12.34 6.87
N ASP A 29 48.80 -13.25 6.58
CA ASP A 29 48.57 -14.70 6.66
C ASP A 29 48.24 -15.15 8.10
N ASP A 30 47.51 -16.26 8.22
CA ASP A 30 46.92 -16.68 9.50
C ASP A 30 47.97 -17.00 10.57
N GLU A 31 49.15 -17.50 10.17
CA GLU A 31 50.24 -17.84 11.07
C GLU A 31 50.86 -16.58 11.72
N ASN A 32 51.25 -15.60 10.91
CA ASN A 32 51.79 -14.34 11.40
C ASN A 32 50.75 -13.53 12.18
N PHE A 33 49.50 -13.60 11.77
CA PHE A 33 48.39 -12.95 12.45
C PHE A 33 48.16 -13.54 13.86
N GLY A 34 48.16 -14.87 14.00
CA GLY A 34 48.03 -15.56 15.28
C GLY A 34 49.18 -15.26 16.26
N ILE A 35 50.41 -15.08 15.78
CA ILE A 35 51.57 -14.71 16.62
C ILE A 35 51.40 -13.31 17.21
N VAL A 36 50.96 -12.33 16.42
CA VAL A 36 50.73 -10.96 16.91
C VAL A 36 49.62 -10.94 17.96
N LEU A 37 48.56 -11.68 17.68
CA LEU A 37 47.37 -11.66 18.53
C LEU A 37 47.55 -12.41 19.85
N SER A 38 48.20 -13.57 19.85
CA SER A 38 48.53 -14.31 21.07
C SER A 38 49.36 -13.45 22.05
N ARG A 39 50.23 -12.57 21.54
CA ARG A 39 50.95 -11.60 22.37
C ARG A 39 50.07 -10.49 22.90
N LEU A 40 49.18 -9.92 22.09
CA LEU A 40 48.24 -8.90 22.55
C LEU A 40 47.29 -9.45 23.61
N VAL A 41 46.79 -10.68 23.44
CA VAL A 41 45.98 -11.39 24.43
C VAL A 41 46.77 -11.64 25.72
N SER A 42 47.99 -12.17 25.63
CA SER A 42 48.84 -12.37 26.82
C SER A 42 49.15 -11.07 27.57
N ARG A 43 49.28 -9.95 26.86
CA ARG A 43 49.45 -8.63 27.46
C ARG A 43 48.19 -8.12 28.12
N LEU A 44 47.03 -8.30 27.49
CA LEU A 44 45.75 -8.00 28.10
C LEU A 44 45.58 -8.76 29.42
N GLU A 45 45.87 -10.07 29.42
CA GLU A 45 45.78 -10.93 30.62
C GLU A 45 46.75 -10.54 31.75
N SER A 46 47.77 -9.74 31.46
CA SER A 46 48.76 -9.24 32.44
C SER A 46 48.64 -7.74 32.73
N SER A 47 47.60 -7.07 32.22
CA SER A 47 47.33 -5.64 32.39
C SER A 47 46.10 -5.39 33.26
N ASP A 48 46.08 -4.27 33.98
CA ASP A 48 44.94 -3.81 34.80
C ASP A 48 44.63 -2.33 34.52
N GLY A 49 43.45 -1.86 34.93
CA GLY A 49 43.01 -0.46 34.80
C GLY A 49 42.99 0.07 33.37
N LEU A 50 43.34 1.35 33.20
CA LEU A 50 43.34 2.06 31.91
C LEU A 50 44.19 1.39 30.83
N VAL A 51 45.23 0.65 31.22
CA VAL A 51 46.07 -0.08 30.27
C VAL A 51 45.30 -1.26 29.65
N ALA A 52 44.57 -2.02 30.48
CA ALA A 52 43.70 -3.09 30.01
C ALA A 52 42.54 -2.54 29.15
N VAL A 53 41.93 -1.42 29.54
CA VAL A 53 40.89 -0.72 28.74
C VAL A 53 41.41 -0.39 27.35
N GLY A 54 42.60 0.22 27.24
CA GLY A 54 43.20 0.52 25.94
C GLY A 54 43.50 -0.73 25.11
N PHE A 55 43.89 -1.84 25.72
CA PHE A 55 44.03 -3.11 25.00
C PHE A 55 42.69 -3.66 24.50
N ILE A 56 41.61 -3.56 25.29
CA ILE A 56 40.27 -3.99 24.90
C ILE A 56 39.76 -3.19 23.69
N GLU A 57 39.87 -1.86 23.70
CA GLU A 57 39.47 -1.00 22.57
C GLU A 57 40.22 -1.35 21.27
N ASN A 58 41.52 -1.66 21.39
CA ASN A 58 42.35 -2.07 20.27
C ASN A 58 41.90 -3.42 19.70
N LEU A 59 41.64 -4.41 20.57
CA LEU A 59 41.12 -5.71 20.15
C LEU A 59 39.72 -5.61 19.53
N LYS A 60 38.84 -4.75 20.06
CA LYS A 60 37.54 -4.41 19.45
C LYS A 60 37.72 -3.94 18.01
N THR A 61 38.60 -2.97 17.80
CA THR A 61 38.86 -2.39 16.48
C THR A 61 39.45 -3.42 15.50
N MET A 62 40.41 -4.23 15.97
CA MET A 62 40.99 -5.32 15.18
C MET A 62 39.94 -6.34 14.77
N TYR A 63 39.13 -6.79 15.72
CA TYR A 63 38.07 -7.76 15.50
C TYR A 63 37.05 -7.26 14.46
N LEU A 64 36.58 -6.01 14.57
CA LEU A 64 35.61 -5.42 13.63
C LEU A 64 36.15 -5.32 12.21
N ASN A 65 37.44 -5.05 12.04
CA ASN A 65 38.06 -5.00 10.71
C ASN A 65 38.19 -6.39 10.08
N ILE A 66 38.55 -7.42 10.85
CA ILE A 66 38.69 -8.79 10.33
C ILE A 66 37.33 -9.40 10.06
N HIS A 67 36.41 -9.28 11.01
CA HIS A 67 35.05 -9.83 10.91
C HIS A 67 34.32 -9.37 9.64
N ARG A 68 34.51 -8.11 9.21
CA ARG A 68 33.90 -7.59 7.97
C ARG A 68 34.37 -8.30 6.69
N HIS A 69 35.55 -8.93 6.72
CA HIS A 69 36.15 -9.61 5.57
C HIS A 69 36.14 -11.13 5.70
N ASP A 70 36.34 -11.66 6.93
CA ASP A 70 36.40 -13.08 7.24
C ASP A 70 35.94 -13.37 8.69
N PRO A 71 34.65 -13.72 8.89
CA PRO A 71 34.10 -14.03 10.21
C PRO A 71 34.70 -15.28 10.88
N VAL A 72 35.17 -16.25 10.09
CA VAL A 72 35.77 -17.50 10.62
C VAL A 72 37.13 -17.19 11.23
N LYS A 73 37.96 -16.46 10.49
CA LYS A 73 39.26 -15.99 10.97
C LYS A 73 39.14 -15.10 12.22
N ALA A 74 38.10 -14.26 12.28
CA ALA A 74 37.83 -13.44 13.47
C ALA A 74 37.48 -14.27 14.72
N VAL A 75 36.90 -15.46 14.56
CA VAL A 75 36.59 -16.34 15.70
C VAL A 75 37.82 -17.14 16.14
N GLU A 76 38.59 -17.66 15.20
CA GLU A 76 39.81 -18.45 15.48
C GLU A 76 40.93 -17.63 16.16
N CYS A 77 40.82 -16.32 16.11
CA CYS A 77 41.82 -15.40 16.62
C CYS A 77 41.89 -15.33 18.17
N GLY A 78 40.89 -15.88 18.89
CA GLY A 78 40.96 -15.99 20.36
C GLY A 78 40.67 -14.70 21.14
N ILE A 79 40.28 -13.61 20.46
CA ILE A 79 39.85 -12.35 21.09
C ILE A 79 38.63 -12.57 21.99
N ILE A 80 37.65 -13.37 21.53
CA ILE A 80 36.41 -13.63 22.26
C ILE A 80 36.68 -14.31 23.62
N PRO A 81 37.41 -15.44 23.70
CA PRO A 81 37.82 -16.03 24.98
C PRO A 81 38.54 -15.06 25.91
N ALA A 82 39.45 -14.23 25.38
CA ALA A 82 40.21 -13.28 26.18
C ALA A 82 39.30 -12.23 26.83
N LEU A 83 38.38 -11.64 26.06
CA LEU A 83 37.42 -10.65 26.56
C LEU A 83 36.44 -11.27 27.58
N VAL A 84 35.97 -12.49 27.33
CA VAL A 84 35.13 -13.22 28.30
C VAL A 84 35.89 -13.48 29.59
N ASN A 85 37.22 -13.67 29.53
CA ASN A 85 38.05 -13.79 30.73
C ASN A 85 38.19 -12.46 31.48
N MET A 86 38.32 -11.33 30.77
CA MET A 86 38.43 -10.00 31.39
C MET A 86 37.19 -9.59 32.18
N LEU A 87 36.03 -10.16 31.89
CA LEU A 87 34.82 -10.02 32.71
C LEU A 87 35.00 -10.53 34.15
N ARG A 88 36.02 -11.34 34.44
CA ARG A 88 36.35 -11.83 35.79
C ARG A 88 37.27 -10.88 36.58
N SER A 89 37.63 -9.73 35.99
CA SER A 89 38.50 -8.75 36.63
C SER A 89 37.91 -8.22 37.95
N VAL A 90 38.80 -7.67 38.79
CA VAL A 90 38.42 -6.88 39.96
C VAL A 90 38.20 -5.40 39.62
N ASP A 91 38.72 -4.96 38.47
CA ASP A 91 38.63 -3.58 38.01
C ASP A 91 37.31 -3.32 37.28
N GLN A 92 36.56 -2.33 37.74
CA GLN A 92 35.26 -1.99 37.21
C GLN A 92 35.35 -1.39 35.79
N GLU A 93 36.35 -0.54 35.49
CA GLU A 93 36.49 0.05 34.15
C GLU A 93 36.77 -1.04 33.11
N VAL A 94 37.60 -2.02 33.47
CA VAL A 94 37.91 -3.17 32.62
C VAL A 94 36.66 -4.03 32.36
N ILE A 95 35.81 -4.24 33.36
CA ILE A 95 34.53 -4.95 33.20
C ILE A 95 33.60 -4.18 32.26
N TYR A 96 33.45 -2.87 32.45
CA TYR A 96 32.56 -2.03 31.63
C TYR A 96 32.99 -2.00 30.17
N GLU A 97 34.28 -1.84 29.89
CA GLU A 97 34.80 -1.82 28.52
C GLU A 97 34.71 -3.21 27.85
N SER A 98 34.94 -4.28 28.61
CA SER A 98 34.75 -5.66 28.13
C SER A 98 33.28 -5.91 27.74
N ILE A 99 32.33 -5.43 28.55
CA ILE A 99 30.90 -5.50 28.28
C ILE A 99 30.55 -4.73 27.01
N ASP A 100 31.01 -3.48 26.87
CA ASP A 100 30.73 -2.66 25.67
C ASP A 100 31.28 -3.31 24.39
N THR A 101 32.49 -3.86 24.48
CA THR A 101 33.14 -4.57 23.37
C THR A 101 32.37 -5.82 22.98
N ILE A 102 31.99 -6.67 23.94
CA ILE A 102 31.22 -7.89 23.65
C ILE A 102 29.84 -7.53 23.08
N GLN A 103 29.19 -6.47 23.57
CA GLN A 103 27.93 -6.02 23.01
C GLN A 103 28.08 -5.63 21.54
N SER A 104 29.14 -4.88 21.20
CA SER A 104 29.40 -4.47 19.81
C SER A 104 29.59 -5.66 18.86
N PHE A 105 30.03 -6.81 19.37
CA PHE A 105 30.13 -8.05 18.59
C PHE A 105 28.77 -8.73 18.41
N CYS A 106 27.87 -8.60 19.39
CA CYS A 106 26.53 -9.19 19.35
C CYS A 106 25.54 -8.37 18.51
N ASP A 107 25.76 -7.06 18.34
CA ASP A 107 24.88 -6.15 17.59
C ASP A 107 24.90 -6.42 16.06
N TYR A 108 25.85 -7.21 15.55
CA TYR A 108 25.86 -7.65 14.15
C TYR A 108 24.89 -8.83 13.95
N LYS A 109 23.81 -8.58 13.19
CA LYS A 109 22.79 -9.56 12.86
C LYS A 109 23.38 -10.75 12.07
N ASP A 110 22.89 -11.95 12.36
CA ASP A 110 23.12 -13.20 11.61
C ASP A 110 24.54 -13.79 11.64
N CYS A 111 25.34 -13.50 12.68
CA CYS A 111 26.65 -14.13 12.85
C CYS A 111 26.64 -15.30 13.87
N GLU A 112 26.21 -16.47 13.40
CA GLU A 112 26.09 -17.69 14.23
C GLU A 112 27.43 -18.11 14.87
N ILE A 113 28.54 -17.94 14.15
CA ILE A 113 29.88 -18.42 14.54
C ILE A 113 30.40 -17.66 15.79
N VAL A 114 30.14 -16.36 15.86
CA VAL A 114 30.56 -15.50 16.98
C VAL A 114 29.80 -15.85 18.25
N SER A 115 28.49 -16.06 18.11
CA SER A 115 27.63 -16.44 19.22
C SER A 115 28.00 -17.82 19.76
N ALA A 116 28.28 -18.78 18.88
CA ALA A 116 28.77 -20.09 19.29
C ALA A 116 30.07 -20.01 20.11
N GLU A 117 31.01 -19.15 19.71
CA GLU A 117 32.28 -18.96 20.42
C GLU A 117 32.13 -18.26 21.77
N LEU A 118 31.25 -17.25 21.87
CA LEU A 118 30.92 -16.57 23.12
C LEU A 118 30.36 -17.57 24.15
N ILE A 119 29.46 -18.45 23.71
CA ILE A 119 28.88 -19.50 24.56
C ILE A 119 29.94 -20.53 24.94
N ARG A 120 30.76 -21.00 23.98
CA ARG A 120 31.86 -21.94 24.23
C ARG A 120 32.88 -21.38 25.24
N SER A 121 33.11 -20.08 25.22
CA SER A 121 34.00 -19.38 26.16
C SER A 121 33.42 -19.22 27.57
N GLY A 122 32.18 -19.65 27.81
CA GLY A 122 31.53 -19.58 29.11
C GLY A 122 30.95 -18.21 29.47
N LEU A 123 30.56 -17.42 28.46
CA LEU A 123 29.97 -16.09 28.66
C LEU A 123 28.76 -16.13 29.61
N ILE A 124 27.79 -17.02 29.39
CA ILE A 124 26.52 -17.05 30.15
C ILE A 124 26.75 -17.27 31.65
N GLN A 125 27.66 -18.18 32.01
CA GLN A 125 28.00 -18.43 33.41
C GLN A 125 28.69 -17.20 34.03
N THR A 126 29.66 -16.62 33.31
CA THR A 126 30.38 -15.42 33.75
C THR A 126 29.45 -14.23 33.96
N LEU A 127 28.50 -14.01 33.05
CA LEU A 127 27.48 -12.97 33.18
C LEU A 127 26.54 -13.24 34.37
N SER A 128 26.18 -14.50 34.61
CA SER A 128 25.37 -14.88 35.79
C SER A 128 26.10 -14.58 37.10
N ASP A 129 27.40 -14.89 37.18
CA ASP A 129 28.23 -14.61 38.35
C ASP A 129 28.39 -13.08 38.57
N LEU A 130 28.55 -12.31 37.49
CA LEU A 130 28.59 -10.85 37.53
C LEU A 130 27.26 -10.24 38.00
N CYS A 131 26.12 -10.77 37.59
CA CYS A 131 24.81 -10.34 38.09
C CYS A 131 24.70 -10.51 39.62
N ILE A 132 25.31 -11.54 40.20
CA ILE A 132 25.33 -11.76 41.65
C ILE A 132 26.28 -10.74 42.31
N LYS A 133 27.51 -10.65 41.81
CA LYS A 133 28.58 -9.80 42.36
C LYS A 133 28.20 -8.31 42.36
N HIS A 134 27.55 -7.84 41.30
CA HIS A 134 27.16 -6.45 41.09
C HIS A 134 25.65 -6.21 41.20
N SER A 135 24.97 -6.94 42.08
CA SER A 135 23.51 -6.86 42.25
C SER A 135 22.96 -5.45 42.54
N ASN A 136 23.77 -4.56 43.12
CA ASN A 136 23.39 -3.18 43.44
C ASN A 136 23.65 -2.17 42.30
N ASP A 137 24.38 -2.55 41.24
CA ASP A 137 24.66 -1.68 40.09
C ASP A 137 23.62 -1.94 38.98
N LEU A 138 22.56 -1.14 38.97
CA LEU A 138 21.43 -1.30 38.06
C LEU A 138 21.80 -1.08 36.58
N GLU A 139 22.71 -0.14 36.29
CA GLU A 139 23.11 0.16 34.91
C GLU A 139 24.00 -0.95 34.35
N LEU A 140 24.95 -1.45 35.15
CA LEU A 140 25.75 -2.60 34.78
C LEU A 140 24.89 -3.84 34.55
N LYS A 141 23.91 -4.07 35.43
CA LYS A 141 22.97 -5.20 35.32
C LYS A 141 22.14 -5.14 34.04
N LYS A 142 21.64 -3.96 33.63
CA LYS A 142 20.92 -3.80 32.35
C LYS A 142 21.78 -4.19 31.15
N ARG A 143 23.06 -3.76 31.13
CA ARG A 143 24.01 -4.10 30.06
C ARG A 143 24.32 -5.60 30.02
N ILE A 144 24.55 -6.22 31.17
CA ILE A 144 24.78 -7.67 31.30
C ILE A 144 23.60 -8.45 30.70
N ILE A 145 22.38 -8.08 31.07
CA ILE A 145 21.15 -8.72 30.57
C ILE A 145 21.01 -8.55 29.06
N LYS A 146 21.28 -7.35 28.53
CA LYS A 146 21.22 -7.07 27.09
C LYS A 146 22.16 -7.97 26.31
N ILE A 147 23.43 -8.06 26.73
CA ILE A 147 24.45 -8.90 26.08
C ILE A 147 24.05 -10.37 26.10
N ALA A 148 23.59 -10.88 27.25
CA ALA A 148 23.15 -12.27 27.35
C ALA A 148 22.01 -12.58 26.37
N GLY A 149 21.04 -11.66 26.25
CA GLY A 149 19.93 -11.78 25.31
C GLY A 149 20.39 -11.76 23.85
N SER A 150 21.25 -10.82 23.48
CA SER A 150 21.75 -10.68 22.10
C SER A 150 22.65 -11.86 21.67
N ALA A 151 23.49 -12.36 22.57
CA ALA A 151 24.29 -13.56 22.32
C ALA A 151 23.39 -14.80 22.14
N ALA A 152 22.33 -14.92 22.95
CA ALA A 152 21.37 -16.02 22.85
C ALA A 152 20.52 -15.97 21.57
N SER A 153 20.05 -14.78 21.18
CA SER A 153 19.19 -14.60 20.00
C SER A 153 19.90 -14.94 18.69
N ASN A 154 21.23 -14.86 18.63
CA ASN A 154 22.03 -15.17 17.45
C ASN A 154 22.50 -16.65 17.37
N MET A 155 22.17 -17.48 18.37
CA MET A 155 22.51 -18.91 18.33
C MET A 155 21.74 -19.66 17.24
N ARG A 156 22.27 -20.78 16.74
CA ARG A 156 21.53 -21.67 15.83
C ARG A 156 20.50 -22.52 16.57
N ASP A 157 20.97 -23.19 17.63
CA ASP A 157 20.17 -24.01 18.52
C ASP A 157 20.36 -23.51 19.96
N PHE A 158 19.25 -23.24 20.67
CA PHE A 158 19.30 -22.77 22.06
C PHE A 158 18.87 -23.87 23.05
N PRO A 159 19.80 -24.42 23.86
CA PRO A 159 19.50 -25.53 24.76
C PRO A 159 18.73 -25.07 26.01
N VAL A 160 17.73 -25.86 26.41
CA VAL A 160 16.90 -25.60 27.60
C VAL A 160 17.72 -25.48 28.89
N SER A 161 18.85 -26.19 29.00
CA SER A 161 19.73 -26.10 30.16
C SER A 161 20.32 -24.71 30.37
N LEU A 162 20.62 -23.97 29.30
CA LEU A 162 21.12 -22.59 29.38
C LEU A 162 20.02 -21.62 29.81
N ALA A 163 18.76 -21.86 29.43
CA ALA A 163 17.63 -21.03 29.87
C ALA A 163 17.47 -20.99 31.40
N ARG A 164 18.00 -22.01 32.10
CA ARG A 164 18.00 -22.09 33.58
C ARG A 164 19.09 -21.27 34.26
N SER A 165 19.91 -20.53 33.52
CA SER A 165 20.90 -19.62 34.09
C SER A 165 20.24 -18.36 34.68
N LEU A 166 20.79 -17.87 35.79
CA LEU A 166 20.29 -16.69 36.51
C LEU A 166 20.14 -15.46 35.61
N VAL A 167 21.05 -15.25 34.66
CA VAL A 167 20.98 -14.10 33.75
C VAL A 167 19.69 -14.07 32.91
N PHE A 168 19.14 -15.22 32.51
CA PHE A 168 17.90 -15.28 31.73
C PHE A 168 16.64 -15.21 32.60
N GLU A 169 16.72 -15.68 33.84
CA GLU A 169 15.70 -15.40 34.86
C GLU A 169 15.60 -13.88 35.10
N GLN A 170 16.74 -13.21 35.31
CA GLN A 170 16.81 -11.76 35.49
C GLN A 170 16.37 -11.01 34.22
N LEU A 171 16.74 -11.50 33.03
CA LEU A 171 16.27 -10.96 31.75
C LEU A 171 14.75 -10.94 31.71
N THR A 172 14.12 -12.06 32.10
CA THR A 172 12.66 -12.22 32.09
C THR A 172 11.98 -11.36 33.15
N MET A 173 12.49 -11.35 34.38
CA MET A 173 11.87 -10.59 35.48
C MET A 173 11.97 -9.08 35.30
N SER A 174 12.99 -8.60 34.59
CA SER A 174 13.24 -7.17 34.40
C SER A 174 12.85 -6.64 33.01
N VAL A 175 12.09 -7.42 32.22
CA VAL A 175 11.68 -6.98 30.87
C VAL A 175 10.96 -5.64 30.91
N CYS A 176 10.10 -5.40 31.91
CA CYS A 176 9.38 -4.13 32.04
C CYS A 176 10.15 -3.05 32.83
N ASP A 177 11.34 -3.30 33.37
CA ASP A 177 12.08 -2.30 34.17
C ASP A 177 12.89 -1.31 33.31
N VAL A 178 12.72 -1.37 31.99
CA VAL A 178 13.40 -0.53 30.99
C VAL A 178 12.39 0.24 30.14
N ASP A 179 12.89 1.12 29.27
CA ASP A 179 12.04 1.83 28.30
C ASP A 179 11.38 0.84 27.33
N ILE A 180 10.38 1.32 26.59
CA ILE A 180 9.55 0.47 25.74
C ILE A 180 10.36 -0.22 24.63
N ARG A 181 11.36 0.47 24.06
CA ARG A 181 12.17 -0.07 22.96
C ARG A 181 13.06 -1.20 23.47
N ASP A 182 13.72 -0.98 24.62
CA ASP A 182 14.54 -2.00 25.26
C ASP A 182 13.69 -3.17 25.78
N SER A 183 12.46 -2.92 26.23
CA SER A 183 11.51 -3.96 26.64
C SER A 183 11.15 -4.88 25.46
N LEU A 184 10.81 -4.29 24.31
CA LEU A 184 10.48 -5.01 23.09
C LEU A 184 11.66 -5.82 22.55
N CYS A 185 12.87 -5.26 22.61
CA CYS A 185 14.11 -5.96 22.27
C CYS A 185 14.31 -7.21 23.16
N ARG A 186 14.12 -7.08 24.48
CA ARG A 186 14.20 -8.23 25.41
C ARG A 186 13.14 -9.30 25.12
N PHE A 187 11.91 -8.91 24.80
CA PHE A 187 10.89 -9.87 24.35
C PHE A 187 11.30 -10.59 23.05
N GLY A 188 11.92 -9.86 22.12
CA GLY A 188 12.52 -10.42 20.90
C GLY A 188 13.56 -11.50 21.21
N HIS A 189 14.50 -11.23 22.13
CA HIS A 189 15.49 -12.21 22.55
C HIS A 189 14.85 -13.48 23.14
N ILE A 190 13.82 -13.34 23.99
CA ILE A 190 13.08 -14.48 24.56
C ILE A 190 12.38 -15.28 23.47
N ASN A 191 11.74 -14.61 22.53
CA ASN A 191 11.09 -15.23 21.37
C ASN A 191 12.08 -16.08 20.56
N ASP A 192 13.26 -15.53 20.27
CA ASP A 192 14.29 -16.21 19.50
C ASP A 192 14.82 -17.44 20.22
N MET A 193 15.04 -17.35 21.55
CA MET A 193 15.41 -18.50 22.39
C MET A 193 14.36 -19.62 22.34
N ILE A 194 13.07 -19.29 22.35
CA ILE A 194 11.99 -20.28 22.24
C ILE A 194 11.97 -20.91 20.85
N GLN A 195 12.08 -20.11 19.78
CA GLN A 195 12.02 -20.62 18.41
C GLN A 195 13.18 -21.53 18.06
N LYS A 196 14.38 -21.18 18.54
CA LYS A 196 15.63 -21.90 18.28
C LYS A 196 15.85 -23.08 19.24
N SER A 197 14.91 -23.37 20.13
CA SER A 197 15.01 -24.53 21.01
C SER A 197 14.47 -25.80 20.35
N THR A 198 15.20 -26.90 20.50
CA THR A 198 14.76 -28.24 20.10
C THR A 198 13.60 -28.77 20.96
N ASN A 199 13.39 -28.21 22.16
CA ASN A 199 12.27 -28.53 23.04
C ASN A 199 11.53 -27.26 23.47
N LYS A 200 10.71 -26.73 22.55
CA LYS A 200 9.92 -25.51 22.75
C LYS A 200 8.99 -25.60 23.97
N ALA A 201 8.44 -26.79 24.24
CA ALA A 201 7.51 -27.00 25.35
C ALA A 201 8.16 -26.78 26.72
N GLU A 202 9.34 -27.35 26.93
CA GLU A 202 10.08 -27.16 28.18
C GLU A 202 10.62 -25.73 28.29
N MET A 203 11.03 -25.12 27.17
CA MET A 203 11.46 -23.72 27.14
C MET A 203 10.36 -22.74 27.59
N ILE A 204 9.13 -22.94 27.10
CA ILE A 204 7.98 -22.12 27.49
C ILE A 204 7.67 -22.28 28.99
N LYS A 205 7.82 -23.48 29.56
CA LYS A 205 7.66 -23.69 31.01
C LYS A 205 8.68 -22.91 31.84
N VAL A 206 9.95 -22.88 31.42
CA VAL A 206 11.02 -22.15 32.12
C VAL A 206 10.70 -20.65 32.17
N PHE A 207 10.42 -20.02 31.02
CA PHE A 207 10.09 -18.58 31.01
C PHE A 207 8.77 -18.26 31.73
N ARG A 208 7.84 -19.21 31.79
CA ARG A 208 6.62 -19.09 32.62
C ARG A 208 6.94 -19.07 34.11
N GLU A 209 7.85 -19.91 34.59
CA GLU A 209 8.31 -19.91 35.99
C GLU A 209 8.95 -18.56 36.36
N TYR A 210 9.64 -17.93 35.41
CA TYR A 210 10.20 -16.58 35.57
C TYR A 210 9.20 -15.43 35.44
N GLY A 211 7.92 -15.74 35.22
CA GLY A 211 6.86 -14.72 35.22
C GLY A 211 6.67 -13.96 33.91
N ILE A 212 7.07 -14.51 32.75
CA ILE A 212 6.90 -13.85 31.44
C ILE A 212 5.47 -13.36 31.18
N MET A 213 4.46 -14.12 31.63
CA MET A 213 3.05 -13.75 31.47
C MET A 213 2.68 -12.48 32.24
N GLN A 214 3.25 -12.29 33.44
CA GLN A 214 3.00 -11.10 34.24
C GLN A 214 3.65 -9.87 33.59
N GLN A 215 4.87 -10.03 33.08
CA GLN A 215 5.59 -8.98 32.37
C GLN A 215 4.85 -8.57 31.09
N LEU A 216 4.33 -9.56 30.36
CA LEU A 216 3.55 -9.30 29.15
C LEU A 216 2.24 -8.55 29.44
N ASN A 217 1.59 -8.83 30.58
CA ASN A 217 0.43 -8.04 31.00
C ASN A 217 0.83 -6.61 31.41
N THR A 218 1.91 -6.46 32.17
CA THR A 218 2.41 -5.16 32.61
C THR A 218 2.76 -4.26 31.42
N ILE A 219 3.47 -4.78 30.42
CA ILE A 219 3.85 -3.97 29.25
C ILE A 219 2.61 -3.57 28.44
N LEU A 220 1.63 -4.48 28.26
CA LEU A 220 0.37 -4.20 27.55
C LEU A 220 -0.51 -3.16 28.26
N SER A 221 -0.31 -2.95 29.57
CA SER A 221 -1.03 -1.93 30.33
C SER A 221 -0.44 -0.51 30.20
N ARG A 222 0.72 -0.34 29.54
CA ARG A 222 1.37 0.97 29.37
C ARG A 222 0.70 1.81 28.30
N THR A 223 0.60 3.12 28.55
CA THR A 223 -0.06 4.09 27.67
C THR A 223 0.80 4.56 26.49
N ASP A 224 2.13 4.36 26.55
CA ASP A 224 3.14 4.76 25.56
C ASP A 224 3.60 3.61 24.64
N MET A 225 2.75 2.60 24.47
CA MET A 225 3.06 1.38 23.72
C MET A 225 3.12 1.63 22.20
N ASP A 226 4.29 1.42 21.59
CA ASP A 226 4.47 1.32 20.14
C ASP A 226 4.64 -0.14 19.69
N PHE A 227 3.65 -0.68 18.99
CA PHE A 227 3.65 -2.02 18.41
C PHE A 227 4.34 -2.11 17.03
N TYR A 228 4.92 -1.01 16.53
CA TYR A 228 5.60 -0.97 15.23
C TYR A 228 7.12 -0.84 15.42
N ASP A 229 7.88 -1.69 14.73
CA ASP A 229 9.33 -1.53 14.58
C ASP A 229 9.60 -1.00 13.15
N TYR A 230 10.51 -0.03 13.02
CA TYR A 230 10.90 0.54 11.72
C TYR A 230 11.88 -0.43 11.05
N GLY A 231 11.35 -1.45 10.36
CA GLY A 231 12.14 -2.36 9.54
C GLY A 231 11.79 -3.82 9.76
N ASP A 232 10.92 -4.31 8.87
CA ASP A 232 10.64 -5.72 8.54
C ASP A 232 10.34 -6.74 9.66
N SER A 233 9.14 -7.33 9.54
CA SER A 233 8.55 -8.42 10.35
C SER A 233 8.06 -8.09 11.77
N ASP A 234 6.78 -8.41 12.05
CA ASP A 234 6.04 -8.36 13.34
C ASP A 234 6.89 -8.04 14.61
N ALA A 235 6.52 -6.99 15.35
CA ALA A 235 7.15 -6.62 16.62
C ALA A 235 7.31 -7.82 17.57
N GLY A 236 8.43 -7.88 18.32
CA GLY A 236 8.80 -9.03 19.15
C GLY A 236 7.71 -9.51 20.12
N ILE A 237 6.90 -8.58 20.64
CA ILE A 237 5.74 -8.89 21.50
C ILE A 237 4.63 -9.66 20.78
N VAL A 238 4.39 -9.37 19.49
CA VAL A 238 3.37 -10.03 18.66
C VAL A 238 3.78 -11.46 18.36
N LYS A 239 5.05 -11.66 17.98
CA LYS A 239 5.62 -13.00 17.72
C LYS A 239 5.57 -13.86 18.99
N LEU A 240 5.93 -13.29 20.14
CA LEU A 240 5.85 -14.00 21.41
C LEU A 240 4.41 -14.39 21.79
N LEU A 241 3.44 -13.48 21.59
CA LEU A 241 2.02 -13.77 21.82
C LEU A 241 1.50 -14.92 20.93
N LYS A 242 1.87 -14.93 19.64
CA LYS A 242 1.56 -16.02 18.71
C LYS A 242 2.11 -17.36 19.21
N ILE A 243 3.38 -17.41 19.62
CA ILE A 243 3.99 -18.64 20.13
C ILE A 243 3.30 -19.15 21.39
N LEU A 244 3.02 -18.27 22.35
CA LEU A 244 2.39 -18.65 23.62
C LEU A 244 0.98 -19.18 23.41
N ALA A 245 0.24 -18.61 22.47
CA ALA A 245 -1.08 -19.09 22.09
C ALA A 245 -1.04 -20.41 21.30
N ASP A 246 -0.17 -20.53 20.30
CA ASP A 246 0.04 -21.79 19.56
C ASP A 246 0.39 -22.93 20.51
N PHE A 247 1.21 -22.66 21.54
CA PHE A 247 1.52 -23.64 22.56
C PHE A 247 0.31 -23.99 23.44
N ALA A 248 -0.49 -23.00 23.83
CA ALA A 248 -1.70 -23.21 24.63
C ALA A 248 -2.75 -24.05 23.89
N ASP A 249 -2.88 -23.87 22.58
CA ASP A 249 -3.87 -24.58 21.76
C ASP A 249 -3.44 -26.02 21.44
N ASN A 250 -2.13 -26.28 21.39
CA ASN A 250 -1.56 -27.60 21.04
C ASN A 250 -1.11 -28.44 22.26
N HIS A 251 -1.24 -27.94 23.49
CA HIS A 251 -0.80 -28.64 24.70
C HIS A 251 -1.91 -28.71 25.76
N PRO A 252 -2.13 -29.83 26.46
CA PRO A 252 -3.18 -29.98 27.47
C PRO A 252 -2.99 -29.13 28.75
N ASP A 253 -1.99 -28.25 28.79
CA ASP A 253 -1.74 -27.38 29.94
C ASP A 253 -2.58 -26.11 29.82
N SER A 254 -3.79 -26.15 30.37
CA SER A 254 -4.77 -25.06 30.34
C SER A 254 -4.35 -23.81 31.11
N SER A 255 -3.23 -23.82 31.84
CA SER A 255 -2.80 -22.70 32.69
C SER A 255 -2.35 -21.47 31.89
N ILE A 256 -1.76 -21.64 30.71
CA ILE A 256 -1.35 -20.52 29.83
C ILE A 256 -2.57 -19.88 29.20
N ARG A 257 -3.49 -20.70 28.68
CA ARG A 257 -4.79 -20.25 28.17
C ARG A 257 -5.57 -19.47 29.24
N THR A 258 -5.64 -20.02 30.45
CA THR A 258 -6.29 -19.38 31.59
C THR A 258 -5.64 -18.04 31.94
N LYS A 259 -4.30 -17.93 31.92
CA LYS A 259 -3.60 -16.67 32.19
C LYS A 259 -3.74 -15.64 31.06
N LEU A 260 -3.81 -16.08 29.80
CA LEU A 260 -4.13 -15.19 28.68
C LEU A 260 -5.56 -14.63 28.83
N GLU A 261 -6.51 -15.47 29.23
CA GLU A 261 -7.93 -15.12 29.37
C GLU A 261 -8.28 -14.32 30.62
N GLN A 262 -7.64 -14.61 31.76
CA GLN A 262 -7.91 -13.96 33.06
C GLN A 262 -6.88 -12.89 33.43
N GLY A 263 -5.82 -12.74 32.63
CA GLY A 263 -4.68 -11.90 32.95
C GLY A 263 -4.86 -10.41 32.71
N GLY A 264 -6.03 -9.90 32.31
CA GLY A 264 -6.20 -8.47 31.97
C GLY A 264 -5.69 -8.08 30.58
N ILE A 265 -5.06 -9.02 29.85
CA ILE A 265 -4.49 -8.81 28.51
C ILE A 265 -5.58 -8.40 27.51
N PHE A 266 -6.72 -9.10 27.53
CA PHE A 266 -7.85 -8.78 26.66
C PHE A 266 -8.39 -7.37 26.94
N GLU A 267 -8.54 -7.01 28.21
CA GLU A 267 -9.04 -5.71 28.66
C GLU A 267 -8.07 -4.58 28.27
N ASN A 268 -6.76 -4.80 28.43
CA ASN A 268 -5.71 -3.84 28.04
C ASN A 268 -5.66 -3.64 26.52
N LEU A 269 -5.68 -4.73 25.73
CA LEU A 269 -5.72 -4.65 24.27
C LEU A 269 -7.01 -3.96 23.79
N THR A 270 -8.14 -4.23 24.45
CA THR A 270 -9.42 -3.59 24.13
C THR A 270 -9.38 -2.10 24.44
N ALA A 271 -8.73 -1.70 25.54
CA ALA A 271 -8.51 -0.29 25.88
C ALA A 271 -7.63 0.42 24.84
N ILE A 272 -6.59 -0.24 24.32
CA ILE A 272 -5.76 0.28 23.23
C ILE A 272 -6.59 0.48 21.95
N VAL A 273 -7.40 -0.52 21.56
CA VAL A 273 -8.28 -0.42 20.38
C VAL A 273 -9.26 0.75 20.51
N LYS A 274 -9.82 0.98 21.72
CA LYS A 274 -10.79 2.03 22.01
C LYS A 274 -10.18 3.40 22.34
N SER A 275 -8.86 3.53 22.43
CA SER A 275 -8.21 4.77 22.86
C SER A 275 -8.23 5.82 21.76
N ASP A 276 -8.75 7.02 22.02
CA ASP A 276 -8.75 8.12 21.02
C ASP A 276 -7.34 8.66 20.71
N THR A 277 -6.37 8.45 21.60
CA THR A 277 -5.01 9.00 21.50
C THR A 277 -3.98 8.00 21.01
N ALA A 278 -4.32 6.72 20.89
CA ALA A 278 -3.39 5.68 20.45
C ALA A 278 -3.16 5.70 18.93
N ASP A 279 -1.91 5.50 18.49
CA ASP A 279 -1.55 5.36 17.08
C ASP A 279 -2.33 4.20 16.42
N TYR A 280 -2.77 4.38 15.18
CA TYR A 280 -3.63 3.41 14.51
C TYR A 280 -2.93 2.07 14.24
N ARG A 281 -1.60 2.03 14.09
CA ARG A 281 -0.85 0.77 13.96
C ARG A 281 -0.94 -0.02 15.24
N ASN A 282 -0.90 0.67 16.38
CA ASN A 282 -1.05 0.07 17.71
C ASN A 282 -2.47 -0.49 17.89
N LYS A 283 -3.50 0.25 17.45
CA LYS A 283 -4.88 -0.24 17.41
C LYS A 283 -5.05 -1.47 16.51
N ARG A 284 -4.46 -1.45 15.32
CA ARG A 284 -4.52 -2.56 14.35
C ARG A 284 -3.85 -3.82 14.88
N VAL A 285 -2.65 -3.70 15.45
CA VAL A 285 -1.93 -4.83 16.04
C VAL A 285 -2.71 -5.38 17.25
N ALA A 286 -3.21 -4.51 18.13
CA ALA A 286 -4.03 -4.94 19.26
C ALA A 286 -5.32 -5.65 18.79
N GLY A 287 -5.99 -5.13 17.76
CA GLY A 287 -7.15 -5.75 17.12
C GLY A 287 -6.84 -7.15 16.56
N ARG A 288 -5.74 -7.33 15.84
CA ARG A 288 -5.29 -8.63 15.32
C ARG A 288 -5.02 -9.64 16.44
N ILE A 289 -4.38 -9.21 17.52
CA ILE A 289 -4.11 -10.09 18.68
C ILE A 289 -5.44 -10.51 19.32
N ILE A 290 -6.38 -9.58 19.49
CA ILE A 290 -7.72 -9.86 19.99
C ILE A 290 -8.45 -10.87 19.09
N GLU A 291 -8.43 -10.65 17.76
CA GLU A 291 -9.04 -11.53 16.77
C GLU A 291 -8.38 -12.90 16.71
N THR A 292 -7.07 -13.02 16.92
CA THR A 292 -6.40 -14.32 16.84
C THR A 292 -6.67 -15.15 18.09
N PHE A 293 -6.63 -14.52 19.28
CA PHE A 293 -6.56 -15.26 20.55
C PHE A 293 -7.82 -15.17 21.40
N PHE A 294 -8.66 -14.17 21.21
CA PHE A 294 -9.82 -13.91 22.06
C PHE A 294 -11.16 -13.99 21.32
N GLN A 295 -11.21 -14.67 20.16
CA GLN A 295 -12.41 -14.80 19.30
C GLN A 295 -13.71 -15.06 20.05
N HIS A 296 -13.67 -15.91 21.07
CA HIS A 296 -14.82 -16.29 21.90
C HIS A 296 -15.31 -15.19 22.86
N ARG A 297 -14.49 -14.17 23.16
CA ARG A 297 -14.87 -12.98 23.98
C ARG A 297 -15.17 -11.75 23.12
N VAL A 298 -14.97 -11.83 21.81
CA VAL A 298 -15.07 -10.67 20.90
C VAL A 298 -16.49 -10.51 20.38
N HIS A 299 -17.20 -9.53 20.93
CA HIS A 299 -18.36 -8.92 20.25
C HIS A 299 -18.00 -7.64 19.49
N VAL A 300 -16.80 -7.09 19.66
CA VAL A 300 -16.36 -5.84 19.00
C VAL A 300 -14.83 -5.82 18.85
N ALA A 301 -14.29 -6.35 17.75
CA ALA A 301 -12.93 -6.05 17.27
C ALA A 301 -12.87 -6.42 15.77
N ASN A 302 -12.83 -5.36 14.98
CA ASN A 302 -12.87 -5.20 13.54
C ASN A 302 -12.46 -6.34 12.56
N SER A 303 -13.33 -6.49 11.55
CA SER A 303 -13.22 -6.96 10.15
C SER A 303 -12.21 -8.04 9.75
N ASP A 304 -12.67 -9.28 9.84
CA ASP A 304 -12.34 -10.51 9.09
C ASP A 304 -12.24 -10.37 7.53
N ILE A 305 -11.68 -9.29 6.97
CA ILE A 305 -11.59 -9.06 5.51
C ILE A 305 -10.17 -9.38 5.06
N TRP A 306 -9.93 -10.66 4.83
CA TRP A 306 -8.68 -11.15 4.27
C TRP A 306 -8.59 -10.81 2.78
N PRO A 307 -7.40 -10.39 2.28
CA PRO A 307 -7.13 -10.26 0.85
C PRO A 307 -7.42 -11.58 0.12
N TYR A 308 -7.69 -11.50 -1.18
CA TYR A 308 -7.86 -12.72 -1.99
C TYR A 308 -6.49 -13.37 -2.22
N ASN A 309 -6.32 -14.61 -1.75
CA ASN A 309 -5.12 -15.39 -2.02
C ASN A 309 -4.87 -15.54 -3.54
N ASP A 310 -5.94 -15.65 -4.32
CA ASP A 310 -5.89 -15.79 -5.78
C ASP A 310 -5.37 -14.54 -6.52
N ASN A 311 -5.29 -13.38 -5.85
CA ASN A 311 -4.95 -12.09 -6.47
C ASN A 311 -3.54 -11.58 -6.11
N ALA A 312 -2.72 -12.37 -5.40
CA ALA A 312 -1.48 -11.91 -4.76
C ALA A 312 -0.42 -11.28 -5.70
N GLU A 313 -0.54 -11.49 -7.02
CA GLU A 313 0.39 -10.99 -8.03
C GLU A 313 -0.12 -9.75 -8.82
N ILE A 314 -1.32 -9.24 -8.52
CA ILE A 314 -1.98 -8.15 -9.27
C ILE A 314 -2.16 -6.92 -8.37
N ASP A 315 -1.07 -6.20 -8.06
CA ASP A 315 -1.13 -4.89 -7.39
C ASP A 315 -1.34 -3.78 -8.44
N MET A 316 -2.45 -3.05 -8.32
CA MET A 316 -2.82 -1.98 -9.26
C MET A 316 -2.90 -0.61 -8.57
N LYS A 317 -2.24 -0.42 -7.43
CA LYS A 317 -2.23 0.86 -6.70
C LYS A 317 -1.76 2.04 -7.53
N SER A 318 -0.94 1.80 -8.55
CA SER A 318 -0.55 2.82 -9.53
C SER A 318 -1.75 3.47 -10.23
N GLY A 319 -2.91 2.83 -10.26
CA GLY A 319 -4.17 3.38 -10.75
C GLY A 319 -4.94 4.27 -9.81
N MET A 320 -4.60 4.33 -8.53
CA MET A 320 -5.37 5.10 -7.55
C MET A 320 -5.15 6.61 -7.71
N ALA A 321 -6.18 7.37 -7.34
CA ALA A 321 -6.11 8.83 -7.24
C ALA A 321 -5.04 9.25 -6.21
N GLY A 322 -4.19 10.21 -6.58
CA GLY A 322 -3.11 10.69 -5.71
C GLY A 322 -1.89 9.76 -5.58
N TYR A 323 -1.80 8.68 -6.37
CA TYR A 323 -0.56 7.92 -6.50
C TYR A 323 0.58 8.79 -7.08
N VAL A 324 1.84 8.39 -6.84
CA VAL A 324 3.09 9.09 -7.21
C VAL A 324 2.93 10.03 -8.40
N LEU A 325 3.18 11.32 -8.15
CA LEU A 325 3.10 12.39 -9.14
C LEU A 325 3.96 12.07 -10.37
N GLY A 326 3.41 12.30 -11.57
CA GLY A 326 4.16 12.12 -12.81
C GLY A 326 5.10 13.30 -13.08
N ASN A 327 6.21 13.06 -13.77
CA ASN A 327 7.02 14.14 -14.36
C ASN A 327 6.18 14.98 -15.33
N ALA A 328 6.31 16.31 -15.25
CA ALA A 328 5.68 17.23 -16.19
C ALA A 328 6.14 16.97 -17.63
N ARG A 329 5.22 17.12 -18.59
CA ARG A 329 5.49 17.04 -20.03
C ARG A 329 5.89 18.40 -20.57
N THR A 330 6.87 18.42 -21.45
CA THR A 330 7.33 19.58 -22.19
C THR A 330 6.27 20.04 -23.20
N LEU A 331 6.31 21.30 -23.63
CA LEU A 331 5.42 21.84 -24.68
C LEU A 331 5.56 21.08 -26.01
N VAL A 332 6.75 20.54 -26.28
CA VAL A 332 7.02 19.74 -27.48
C VAL A 332 6.30 18.39 -27.40
N GLU A 333 6.37 17.70 -26.26
CA GLU A 333 5.60 16.48 -26.01
C GLU A 333 4.09 16.76 -26.08
N MET A 334 3.63 17.85 -25.48
CA MET A 334 2.21 18.22 -25.49
C MET A 334 1.68 18.46 -26.91
N ARG A 335 2.43 19.17 -27.76
CA ARG A 335 2.05 19.37 -29.18
C ARG A 335 2.05 18.07 -29.97
N TYR A 336 3.03 17.20 -29.72
CA TYR A 336 3.07 15.88 -30.34
C TYR A 336 1.86 15.02 -29.94
N ILE A 337 1.54 14.97 -28.65
CA ILE A 337 0.38 14.25 -28.12
C ILE A 337 -0.92 14.78 -28.72
N GLN A 338 -1.10 16.10 -28.83
CA GLN A 338 -2.26 16.72 -29.48
C GLN A 338 -2.40 16.31 -30.95
N TYR A 339 -1.28 16.23 -31.67
CA TYR A 339 -1.29 15.76 -33.05
C TYR A 339 -1.66 14.27 -33.15
N LEU A 340 -1.05 13.41 -32.30
CA LEU A 340 -1.38 11.99 -32.24
C LEU A 340 -2.85 11.75 -31.91
N GLN A 341 -3.40 12.53 -30.96
CA GLN A 341 -4.81 12.56 -30.59
C GLN A 341 -5.73 12.82 -31.79
N SER A 342 -5.36 13.74 -32.67
CA SER A 342 -6.14 14.05 -33.87
C SER A 342 -6.32 12.85 -34.81
N ILE A 343 -5.35 11.92 -34.81
CA ILE A 343 -5.43 10.67 -35.58
C ILE A 343 -6.21 9.61 -34.79
N LEU A 344 -5.92 9.44 -33.50
CA LEU A 344 -6.59 8.44 -32.64
C LEU A 344 -8.10 8.70 -32.50
N CYS A 345 -8.55 9.95 -32.66
CA CYS A 345 -9.97 10.30 -32.72
C CYS A 345 -10.65 9.90 -34.04
N LYS A 346 -9.91 9.60 -35.11
CA LYS A 346 -10.50 9.17 -36.38
C LYS A 346 -11.09 7.76 -36.22
N PRO A 347 -12.29 7.51 -36.77
CA PRO A 347 -12.86 6.17 -36.75
C PRO A 347 -11.96 5.22 -37.52
N MET A 348 -11.82 3.97 -37.04
CA MET A 348 -11.10 2.90 -37.74
C MET A 348 -9.62 3.20 -38.08
N TRP A 349 -8.96 4.14 -37.37
CA TRP A 349 -7.58 4.55 -37.66
C TRP A 349 -6.59 3.37 -37.72
N TRP A 350 -6.83 2.32 -36.93
CA TRP A 350 -5.99 1.11 -36.84
C TRP A 350 -6.08 0.22 -38.10
N ILE A 351 -7.15 0.37 -38.89
CA ILE A 351 -7.27 -0.25 -40.22
C ILE A 351 -6.71 0.70 -41.27
N ASP A 352 -7.10 1.98 -41.18
CA ASP A 352 -6.77 3.00 -42.17
C ASP A 352 -5.25 3.23 -42.33
N ILE A 353 -4.47 3.03 -41.26
CA ILE A 353 -3.00 3.09 -41.30
C ILE A 353 -2.38 2.08 -42.28
N THR A 354 -3.06 0.97 -42.58
CA THR A 354 -2.59 -0.02 -43.57
C THR A 354 -2.86 0.41 -45.01
N ASN A 355 -3.70 1.43 -45.22
CA ASN A 355 -4.07 1.94 -46.53
C ASN A 355 -3.20 3.14 -46.92
N GLN A 356 -2.26 2.91 -47.83
CA GLN A 356 -1.31 3.92 -48.28
C GLN A 356 -1.99 5.21 -48.78
N ARG A 357 -3.15 5.13 -49.44
CA ARG A 357 -3.86 6.34 -49.93
C ARG A 357 -4.37 7.20 -48.78
N ILE A 358 -4.83 6.57 -47.69
CA ILE A 358 -5.33 7.29 -46.52
C ILE A 358 -4.16 7.91 -45.75
N VAL A 359 -3.06 7.18 -45.60
CA VAL A 359 -1.83 7.70 -44.98
C VAL A 359 -1.25 8.89 -45.76
N GLU A 360 -1.27 8.84 -47.09
CA GLU A 360 -0.87 9.97 -47.95
C GLU A 360 -1.79 11.18 -47.77
N GLN A 361 -3.10 10.96 -47.59
CA GLN A 361 -4.04 12.03 -47.26
C GLN A 361 -3.74 12.62 -45.87
N TRP A 362 -3.51 11.80 -44.84
CA TRP A 362 -3.13 12.29 -43.52
C TRP A 362 -1.83 13.10 -43.57
N ARG A 363 -0.86 12.68 -44.38
CA ARG A 363 0.39 13.43 -44.60
C ARG A 363 0.13 14.80 -45.22
N ALA A 364 -0.75 14.89 -46.22
CA ALA A 364 -1.14 16.16 -46.83
C ALA A 364 -1.89 17.07 -45.83
N ASP A 365 -2.82 16.51 -45.06
CA ASP A 365 -3.57 17.24 -44.03
C ASP A 365 -2.63 17.78 -42.93
N SER A 366 -1.62 16.99 -42.56
CA SER A 366 -0.61 17.36 -41.54
C SER A 366 0.26 18.53 -41.98
N LEU A 367 0.64 18.59 -43.27
CA LEU A 367 1.34 19.75 -43.83
C LEU A 367 0.46 21.02 -43.77
N GLY A 368 -0.85 20.87 -44.00
CA GLY A 368 -1.82 21.96 -43.84
C GLY A 368 -1.97 22.46 -42.39
N GLN A 369 -1.61 21.65 -41.40
CA GLN A 369 -1.61 21.97 -39.98
C GLN A 369 -0.24 22.44 -39.45
N ASN A 370 0.73 22.70 -40.33
CA ASN A 370 2.12 23.05 -39.98
C ASN A 370 2.87 21.98 -39.16
N ILE A 371 2.52 20.70 -39.34
CA ILE A 371 3.25 19.57 -38.72
C ILE A 371 4.45 19.23 -39.59
N LEU A 372 5.64 19.10 -38.97
CA LEU A 372 6.86 18.72 -39.66
C LEU A 372 6.79 17.28 -40.18
N PRO A 373 7.37 16.97 -41.37
CA PRO A 373 7.41 15.61 -41.89
C PRO A 373 8.05 14.58 -40.94
N SER A 374 9.06 14.98 -40.16
CA SER A 374 9.68 14.12 -39.14
C SER A 374 8.70 13.76 -38.02
N THR A 375 7.93 14.74 -37.53
CA THR A 375 6.87 14.53 -36.52
C THR A 375 5.77 13.59 -37.05
N PHE A 376 5.38 13.75 -38.32
CA PHE A 376 4.43 12.83 -38.98
C PHE A 376 4.97 11.40 -39.01
N ASN A 377 6.23 11.22 -39.43
CA ASN A 377 6.84 9.89 -39.52
C ASN A 377 6.98 9.23 -38.14
N LEU A 378 7.36 10.00 -37.11
CA LEU A 378 7.41 9.51 -35.72
C LEU A 378 6.04 9.02 -35.24
N ALA A 379 4.98 9.81 -35.48
CA ALA A 379 3.62 9.42 -35.15
C ALA A 379 3.17 8.16 -35.91
N LEU A 380 3.56 8.02 -37.17
CA LEU A 380 3.26 6.83 -37.97
C LEU A 380 3.95 5.58 -37.41
N GLU A 381 5.25 5.65 -37.11
CA GLU A 381 6.01 4.56 -36.46
C GLU A 381 5.34 4.15 -35.15
N GLN A 382 4.94 5.12 -34.33
CA GLN A 382 4.26 4.86 -33.07
C GLN A 382 2.88 4.18 -33.25
N LEU A 383 2.05 4.67 -34.18
CA LEU A 383 0.74 4.08 -34.45
C LEU A 383 0.87 2.65 -34.97
N GLU A 384 1.89 2.34 -35.77
CA GLU A 384 2.19 0.96 -36.18
C GLU A 384 2.52 0.05 -34.99
N VAL A 385 3.26 0.57 -33.99
CA VAL A 385 3.51 -0.17 -32.74
C VAL A 385 2.21 -0.39 -31.98
N PHE A 386 1.32 0.60 -31.90
CA PHE A 386 0.02 0.43 -31.25
C PHE A 386 -0.80 -0.67 -31.91
N VAL A 387 -0.88 -0.70 -33.24
CA VAL A 387 -1.58 -1.76 -33.97
C VAL A 387 -0.97 -3.14 -33.68
N LYS A 388 0.36 -3.24 -33.59
CA LYS A 388 1.04 -4.51 -33.33
C LYS A 388 0.91 -5.00 -31.89
N GLN A 389 0.85 -4.10 -30.91
CA GLN A 389 1.02 -4.46 -29.49
C GLN A 389 -0.19 -4.18 -28.60
N LEU A 390 -1.07 -3.25 -28.98
CA LEU A 390 -2.16 -2.74 -28.11
C LEU A 390 -3.54 -2.94 -28.69
N VAL A 391 -3.65 -3.06 -30.01
CA VAL A 391 -4.91 -3.41 -30.66
C VAL A 391 -5.14 -4.90 -30.45
N CYS A 392 -6.27 -5.25 -29.84
CA CYS A 392 -6.65 -6.64 -29.61
C CYS A 392 -8.15 -6.84 -29.84
N ASN A 393 -8.54 -8.10 -30.00
CA ASN A 393 -9.95 -8.43 -30.18
C ASN A 393 -10.71 -8.28 -28.87
N GLY A 394 -11.95 -7.80 -28.96
CA GLY A 394 -12.88 -7.85 -27.84
C GLY A 394 -13.24 -9.28 -27.45
N SER A 395 -14.00 -9.40 -26.37
CA SER A 395 -14.46 -10.70 -25.86
C SER A 395 -15.25 -11.46 -26.93
N ASP A 396 -15.00 -12.77 -27.03
CA ASP A 396 -15.59 -13.65 -28.06
C ASP A 396 -15.36 -13.19 -29.52
N GLY A 397 -14.39 -12.32 -29.77
CA GLY A 397 -14.09 -11.77 -31.10
C GLY A 397 -15.02 -10.63 -31.55
N LEU A 398 -15.82 -10.07 -30.64
CA LEU A 398 -16.73 -8.96 -30.94
C LEU A 398 -16.07 -7.61 -30.70
N GLY A 399 -15.98 -6.82 -31.76
CA GLY A 399 -15.35 -5.52 -31.74
C GLY A 399 -13.82 -5.58 -31.60
N THR A 400 -13.20 -4.41 -31.67
CA THR A 400 -11.75 -4.24 -31.55
C THR A 400 -11.46 -3.25 -30.43
N ILE A 401 -10.63 -3.68 -29.48
CA ILE A 401 -10.15 -2.84 -28.39
C ILE A 401 -8.94 -2.09 -28.92
N VAL A 402 -8.97 -0.76 -28.82
CA VAL A 402 -7.89 0.10 -29.29
C VAL A 402 -7.52 1.15 -28.24
N PRO A 403 -6.27 1.64 -28.23
CA PRO A 403 -5.93 2.83 -27.46
C PRO A 403 -6.84 4.01 -27.83
N GLY A 404 -7.38 4.68 -26.82
CA GLY A 404 -8.11 5.93 -27.00
C GLY A 404 -7.17 7.11 -27.26
N PRO A 405 -7.70 8.31 -27.56
CA PRO A 405 -6.89 9.50 -27.80
C PRO A 405 -6.11 9.98 -26.56
N VAL A 406 -6.61 9.71 -25.36
CA VAL A 406 -5.90 10.04 -24.12
C VAL A 406 -5.05 8.85 -23.70
N GLU A 407 -3.81 9.10 -23.27
CA GLU A 407 -2.92 8.06 -22.74
C GLU A 407 -3.62 7.20 -21.68
N LEU A 408 -3.27 5.92 -21.57
CA LEU A 408 -3.92 4.95 -20.66
C LEU A 408 -5.45 4.90 -20.76
N THR A 409 -6.02 5.24 -21.91
CA THR A 409 -7.44 4.96 -22.19
C THR A 409 -7.56 3.90 -23.26
N TYR A 410 -8.57 3.06 -23.13
CA TYR A 410 -8.91 2.06 -24.14
C TYR A 410 -10.39 2.16 -24.48
N ILE A 411 -10.69 2.11 -25.78
CA ILE A 411 -12.05 2.20 -26.30
C ILE A 411 -12.42 0.91 -27.01
N LEU A 412 -13.71 0.60 -26.96
CA LEU A 412 -14.33 -0.50 -27.69
C LEU A 412 -15.69 -0.01 -28.19
N ASP A 413 -15.79 0.19 -29.49
CA ASP A 413 -17.03 0.63 -30.13
C ASP A 413 -17.88 -0.58 -30.51
N ASN A 414 -19.15 -0.58 -30.09
CA ASN A 414 -20.14 -1.61 -30.42
C ASN A 414 -19.68 -3.05 -30.09
N GLY A 415 -18.84 -3.22 -29.06
CA GLY A 415 -18.34 -4.54 -28.63
C GLY A 415 -19.29 -5.31 -27.71
N ILE A 416 -20.44 -4.72 -27.36
CA ILE A 416 -21.48 -5.40 -26.58
C ILE A 416 -22.44 -6.11 -27.56
N PRO A 417 -22.69 -7.42 -27.41
CA PRO A 417 -23.60 -8.15 -28.28
C PRO A 417 -25.02 -7.54 -28.29
N ASP A 418 -25.66 -7.43 -29.46
CA ASP A 418 -26.99 -6.83 -29.62
C ASP A 418 -28.06 -7.47 -28.72
N ASN A 419 -27.99 -8.80 -28.54
CA ASN A 419 -28.91 -9.51 -27.66
C ASN A 419 -28.72 -9.19 -26.18
N VAL A 420 -27.49 -8.81 -25.77
CA VAL A 420 -27.18 -8.34 -24.42
C VAL A 420 -27.61 -6.89 -24.26
N HIS A 421 -27.33 -6.02 -25.24
CA HIS A 421 -27.78 -4.62 -25.25
C HIS A 421 -29.32 -4.51 -25.19
N THR A 422 -30.04 -5.25 -26.03
CA THR A 422 -31.51 -5.25 -26.04
C THR A 422 -32.09 -5.70 -24.70
N ARG A 423 -31.45 -6.69 -24.05
CA ARG A 423 -31.83 -7.15 -22.71
C ARG A 423 -31.53 -6.11 -21.65
N LEU A 424 -30.41 -5.40 -21.74
CA LEU A 424 -30.11 -4.27 -20.86
C LEU A 424 -31.23 -3.23 -20.96
N MET A 425 -31.56 -2.80 -22.18
CA MET A 425 -32.62 -1.81 -22.43
C MET A 425 -33.98 -2.24 -21.84
N THR A 426 -34.33 -3.51 -21.99
CA THR A 426 -35.57 -4.07 -21.43
C THR A 426 -35.56 -4.02 -19.90
N ASN A 427 -34.50 -4.52 -19.26
CA ASN A 427 -34.38 -4.52 -17.80
C ASN A 427 -34.34 -3.10 -17.22
N VAL A 428 -33.68 -2.16 -17.89
CA VAL A 428 -33.64 -0.75 -17.50
C VAL A 428 -35.03 -0.14 -17.55
N SER A 429 -35.77 -0.40 -18.63
CA SER A 429 -37.15 0.06 -18.77
C SER A 429 -38.03 -0.45 -17.63
N ASP A 430 -37.91 -1.73 -17.26
CA ASP A 430 -38.67 -2.30 -16.14
C ASP A 430 -38.38 -1.59 -14.80
N ILE A 431 -37.12 -1.22 -14.55
CA ILE A 431 -36.71 -0.47 -13.35
C ILE A 431 -37.26 0.96 -13.39
N GLU A 432 -37.22 1.63 -14.55
CA GLU A 432 -37.75 2.98 -14.74
C GLU A 432 -39.26 3.03 -14.48
N HIS A 433 -40.04 2.07 -14.99
CA HIS A 433 -41.49 2.00 -14.80
C HIS A 433 -41.89 1.63 -13.36
N GLY A 434 -41.10 0.80 -12.68
CA GLY A 434 -41.34 0.41 -11.29
C GLY A 434 -40.97 1.49 -10.26
N SER A 435 -40.21 2.49 -10.68
CA SER A 435 -39.77 3.58 -9.82
C SER A 435 -40.71 4.78 -9.97
N ASN A 436 -41.27 5.29 -8.87
CA ASN A 436 -42.10 6.52 -8.85
C ASN A 436 -41.25 7.80 -9.11
N HIS A 437 -40.42 7.81 -10.16
CA HIS A 437 -39.49 8.89 -10.49
C HIS A 437 -40.13 9.91 -11.42
N ASN A 438 -41.07 10.67 -10.89
CA ASN A 438 -41.44 12.00 -11.42
C ASN A 438 -40.88 13.08 -10.50
N THR A 439 -39.56 13.07 -10.26
CA THR A 439 -38.91 14.04 -9.34
C THR A 439 -38.50 15.35 -10.02
N GLY A 440 -38.64 15.47 -11.35
CA GLY A 440 -38.27 16.67 -12.12
C GLY A 440 -36.77 16.99 -12.12
N GLN A 441 -35.94 16.06 -11.62
CA GLN A 441 -34.48 16.12 -11.67
C GLN A 441 -33.99 15.73 -13.07
N MET A 442 -32.81 16.23 -13.46
CA MET A 442 -32.23 15.94 -14.77
C MET A 442 -31.40 14.65 -14.76
N VAL A 443 -30.81 14.29 -13.63
CA VAL A 443 -29.94 13.11 -13.45
C VAL A 443 -30.63 12.12 -12.52
N HIS A 444 -30.75 10.88 -12.98
CA HIS A 444 -31.40 9.78 -12.28
C HIS A 444 -30.45 8.58 -12.17
N ASN A 445 -30.05 8.23 -10.95
CA ASN A 445 -29.30 7.01 -10.70
C ASN A 445 -30.28 5.86 -10.43
N LEU A 446 -30.47 4.98 -11.42
CA LEU A 446 -31.31 3.78 -11.30
C LEU A 446 -30.64 2.72 -10.43
N ILE A 447 -29.31 2.62 -10.51
CA ILE A 447 -28.47 1.93 -9.54
C ILE A 447 -27.58 2.99 -8.91
N ASP A 448 -28.00 3.50 -7.75
CA ASP A 448 -27.25 4.50 -7.00
C ASP A 448 -26.27 3.85 -6.01
N ALA A 449 -24.99 3.90 -6.33
CA ALA A 449 -23.92 3.37 -5.48
C ALA A 449 -23.75 4.12 -4.15
N SER A 450 -24.25 5.35 -4.04
CA SER A 450 -24.16 6.18 -2.82
C SER A 450 -25.28 5.91 -1.82
N MET A 451 -26.37 5.26 -2.25
CA MET A 451 -27.45 4.80 -1.39
C MET A 451 -27.05 3.54 -0.64
N TYR A 452 -27.47 3.40 0.63
CA TYR A 452 -27.15 2.23 1.46
C TYR A 452 -25.63 1.92 1.50
N SER A 453 -24.82 2.97 1.57
CA SER A 453 -23.37 2.88 1.74
C SER A 453 -23.00 2.30 3.12
N VAL A 454 -21.74 1.91 3.27
CA VAL A 454 -21.18 1.60 4.59
C VAL A 454 -21.08 2.90 5.38
N VAL A 455 -21.56 2.88 6.61
CA VAL A 455 -21.33 3.90 7.63
C VAL A 455 -20.46 3.27 8.72
N TYR A 456 -19.21 3.71 8.81
CA TYR A 456 -18.26 3.19 9.79
C TYR A 456 -18.82 3.36 11.22
N GLY A 457 -18.71 2.30 12.03
CA GLY A 457 -19.28 2.23 13.37
C GLY A 457 -20.81 2.04 13.45
N GLN A 458 -21.52 1.92 12.33
CA GLN A 458 -22.98 1.72 12.31
C GLN A 458 -23.44 0.56 11.41
N THR A 459 -22.83 0.39 10.25
CA THR A 459 -23.17 -0.73 9.35
C THR A 459 -22.74 -2.05 9.98
N MET A 460 -23.60 -3.07 9.85
CA MET A 460 -23.36 -4.41 10.38
C MET A 460 -22.79 -5.35 9.31
N ILE A 461 -21.86 -6.22 9.71
CA ILE A 461 -21.31 -7.31 8.89
C ILE A 461 -21.64 -8.67 9.49
N ALA A 462 -21.83 -9.64 8.62
CA ALA A 462 -22.03 -11.05 8.99
C ALA A 462 -20.70 -11.69 9.44
N PRO A 463 -20.69 -12.51 10.51
CA PRO A 463 -19.54 -13.28 10.96
C PRO A 463 -19.02 -14.22 9.88
N LEU A 464 -17.72 -14.55 9.93
CA LEU A 464 -17.08 -15.44 8.97
C LEU A 464 -17.75 -16.81 8.85
N SER A 465 -18.19 -17.40 9.97
CA SER A 465 -18.87 -18.71 9.99
C SER A 465 -20.16 -18.74 9.16
N ILE A 466 -20.91 -17.64 9.17
CA ILE A 466 -22.18 -17.52 8.42
C ILE A 466 -21.89 -17.19 6.95
N ARG A 467 -20.86 -16.37 6.66
CA ARG A 467 -20.48 -16.00 5.29
C ARG A 467 -20.06 -17.19 4.42
N LEU A 468 -19.49 -18.25 5.02
CA LEU A 468 -19.04 -19.44 4.30
C LEU A 468 -20.19 -20.41 3.93
N GLU A 469 -21.37 -20.28 4.56
CA GLU A 469 -22.48 -21.22 4.38
C GLU A 469 -23.51 -20.80 3.32
N TYR A 470 -23.53 -19.53 2.88
CA TYR A 470 -24.62 -18.99 2.04
C TYR A 470 -24.11 -18.25 0.80
N THR A 471 -24.38 -18.81 -0.38
CA THR A 471 -24.07 -18.17 -1.69
C THR A 471 -25.30 -17.83 -2.53
N THR A 472 -26.54 -18.16 -2.11
CA THR A 472 -27.72 -17.99 -2.97
C THR A 472 -29.04 -17.56 -2.30
N MET A 473 -29.09 -17.41 -0.97
CA MET A 473 -30.24 -16.83 -0.26
C MET A 473 -29.75 -15.99 0.92
N VAL A 474 -30.56 -15.02 1.36
CA VAL A 474 -30.38 -14.26 2.60
C VAL A 474 -31.32 -14.90 3.64
N PRO A 475 -30.85 -15.83 4.49
CA PRO A 475 -31.67 -16.34 5.57
C PRO A 475 -31.81 -15.28 6.66
N CYS A 476 -32.94 -15.27 7.34
CA CYS A 476 -33.14 -14.48 8.56
C CYS A 476 -32.12 -14.83 9.66
N ASP A 477 -31.44 -15.98 9.56
CA ASP A 477 -30.42 -16.43 10.51
C ASP A 477 -29.15 -15.56 10.52
N ILE A 478 -28.89 -14.78 9.46
CA ILE A 478 -27.82 -13.76 9.41
C ILE A 478 -28.01 -12.71 10.53
N LEU A 479 -29.24 -12.51 11.02
CA LEU A 479 -29.60 -11.43 11.94
C LEU A 479 -29.24 -11.70 13.40
N LEU A 480 -28.94 -12.96 13.77
CA LEU A 480 -28.73 -13.35 15.17
C LEU A 480 -27.27 -13.24 15.63
N SER A 481 -26.33 -13.06 14.70
CA SER A 481 -24.92 -12.85 15.00
C SER A 481 -24.36 -11.89 13.96
N THR A 482 -24.20 -10.62 14.30
CA THR A 482 -23.60 -9.60 13.42
C THR A 482 -22.60 -8.76 14.21
N ARG A 483 -21.55 -8.27 13.55
CA ARG A 483 -20.53 -7.37 14.13
C ARG A 483 -20.65 -6.00 13.47
N LEU A 484 -20.30 -4.93 14.19
CA LEU A 484 -20.20 -3.60 13.58
C LEU A 484 -18.95 -3.53 12.69
N VAL A 485 -19.06 -2.85 11.54
CA VAL A 485 -17.89 -2.41 10.78
C VAL A 485 -17.08 -1.45 11.67
N SER A 486 -15.75 -1.53 11.59
CA SER A 486 -14.80 -0.57 12.19
C SER A 486 -15.32 0.86 12.26
N ASP A 487 -14.94 1.59 13.30
CA ASP A 487 -15.09 3.05 13.37
C ASP A 487 -14.07 3.78 12.47
N THR A 488 -13.05 3.08 11.95
CA THR A 488 -12.01 3.63 11.08
C THR A 488 -11.82 2.82 9.78
N PRO A 489 -11.60 3.48 8.62
CA PRO A 489 -11.31 2.80 7.36
C PRO A 489 -10.05 1.93 7.45
N ILE A 490 -10.01 0.83 6.67
CA ILE A 490 -8.98 -0.22 6.75
C ILE A 490 -7.68 0.17 5.99
N ILE A 491 -7.66 1.30 5.28
CA ILE A 491 -6.60 1.70 4.35
C ILE A 491 -5.70 2.80 4.93
N GLU A 492 -4.40 2.68 4.69
CA GLU A 492 -3.36 3.66 5.05
C GLU A 492 -3.35 4.84 4.05
N GLY A 493 -3.38 6.09 4.54
CA GLY A 493 -3.30 7.29 3.70
C GLY A 493 -3.50 8.59 4.49
N ASP A 494 -3.34 9.74 3.82
CA ASP A 494 -3.58 11.06 4.42
C ASP A 494 -5.08 11.26 4.69
N PHE A 495 -5.43 11.65 5.92
CA PHE A 495 -6.80 11.92 6.37
C PHE A 495 -7.52 12.97 5.51
N GLY A 496 -6.80 13.84 4.80
CA GLY A 496 -7.38 14.80 3.86
C GLY A 496 -8.11 14.15 2.67
N PHE A 497 -7.69 12.94 2.26
CA PHE A 497 -8.17 12.25 1.05
C PHE A 497 -9.02 10.99 1.35
N ILE A 498 -9.27 10.73 2.63
CA ILE A 498 -10.02 9.57 3.12
C ILE A 498 -11.37 10.02 3.67
N SER A 499 -12.42 9.25 3.40
CA SER A 499 -13.67 9.37 4.15
C SER A 499 -13.57 8.58 5.44
N CYS A 500 -13.64 9.27 6.58
CA CYS A 500 -13.64 8.63 7.89
C CYS A 500 -15.01 8.06 8.28
N LYS A 501 -16.07 8.35 7.51
CA LYS A 501 -17.44 7.97 7.86
C LYS A 501 -18.09 7.03 6.85
N PHE A 502 -17.76 7.15 5.56
CA PHE A 502 -18.48 6.46 4.50
C PHE A 502 -17.57 5.66 3.57
N GLN A 503 -18.14 4.61 2.99
CA GLN A 503 -17.54 3.85 1.90
C GLN A 503 -18.65 3.30 1.01
N CYS A 504 -18.53 3.40 -0.32
CA CYS A 504 -19.39 2.64 -1.22
C CYS A 504 -19.26 1.12 -0.97
N LEU A 505 -20.33 0.38 -1.31
CA LEU A 505 -20.43 -1.05 -1.05
C LEU A 505 -20.25 -1.82 -2.37
N PRO A 506 -19.02 -2.27 -2.72
CA PRO A 506 -18.77 -3.04 -3.93
C PRO A 506 -19.42 -4.42 -3.88
N SER A 507 -19.58 -5.01 -5.06
CA SER A 507 -20.05 -6.39 -5.25
C SER A 507 -18.89 -7.29 -5.67
N GLU A 508 -18.99 -8.57 -5.34
CA GLU A 508 -17.98 -9.59 -5.64
C GLU A 508 -18.22 -10.15 -7.04
N PHE A 509 -17.30 -9.88 -7.96
CA PHE A 509 -17.26 -10.43 -9.30
C PHE A 509 -16.18 -11.52 -9.34
N ARG A 510 -16.45 -12.64 -10.02
CA ARG A 510 -15.45 -13.67 -10.31
C ARG A 510 -15.31 -13.78 -11.82
N VAL A 511 -14.07 -13.66 -12.29
CA VAL A 511 -13.74 -13.99 -13.68
C VAL A 511 -13.30 -15.44 -13.69
N GLU A 512 -14.08 -16.29 -14.34
CA GLU A 512 -13.81 -17.72 -14.44
C GLU A 512 -12.63 -17.99 -15.38
N GLN A 513 -12.07 -19.20 -15.31
CA GLN A 513 -10.93 -19.57 -16.15
C GLN A 513 -11.26 -19.54 -17.66
N ASP A 514 -12.51 -19.81 -18.03
CA ASP A 514 -12.99 -19.70 -19.41
C ASP A 514 -13.22 -18.24 -19.85
N GLY A 515 -13.11 -17.27 -18.94
CA GLY A 515 -13.32 -15.85 -19.18
C GLY A 515 -14.78 -15.42 -19.04
N SER A 516 -15.69 -16.32 -18.66
CA SER A 516 -17.03 -15.95 -18.22
C SER A 516 -16.97 -15.21 -16.87
N VAL A 517 -18.01 -14.44 -16.56
CA VAL A 517 -18.07 -13.62 -15.35
C VAL A 517 -19.31 -14.00 -14.56
N THR A 518 -19.13 -14.18 -13.26
CA THR A 518 -20.19 -14.40 -12.28
C THR A 518 -20.18 -13.29 -11.24
N ILE A 519 -21.36 -12.95 -10.71
CA ILE A 519 -21.51 -11.97 -9.62
C ILE A 519 -21.93 -12.77 -8.40
N ASN A 520 -21.03 -12.89 -7.44
CA ASN A 520 -21.12 -13.80 -6.29
C ASN A 520 -21.77 -13.16 -5.06
N SER A 521 -22.11 -11.87 -5.13
CA SER A 521 -22.88 -11.16 -4.11
C SER A 521 -23.90 -10.22 -4.76
N TYR A 522 -24.78 -9.61 -3.97
CA TYR A 522 -25.76 -8.67 -4.54
C TYR A 522 -25.06 -7.36 -4.98
N ILE A 523 -25.57 -6.73 -6.03
CA ILE A 523 -25.24 -5.35 -6.42
C ILE A 523 -25.99 -4.40 -5.50
N ASN A 524 -25.24 -3.49 -4.87
CA ASN A 524 -25.84 -2.52 -3.97
C ASN A 524 -26.99 -1.76 -4.66
N ASN A 525 -28.11 -1.60 -3.95
CA ASN A 525 -29.33 -0.97 -4.44
C ASN A 525 -30.02 -1.68 -5.64
N LEU A 526 -29.64 -2.92 -5.99
CA LEU A 526 -30.32 -3.74 -7.01
C LEU A 526 -30.72 -5.11 -6.45
N ASN A 527 -32.01 -5.38 -6.31
CA ASN A 527 -32.47 -6.63 -5.70
C ASN A 527 -32.12 -7.87 -6.56
N PRO A 528 -31.38 -8.86 -6.04
CA PRO A 528 -30.93 -10.03 -6.81
C PRO A 528 -32.04 -11.04 -7.15
N ILE A 529 -33.19 -10.99 -6.47
CA ILE A 529 -34.34 -11.87 -6.73
C ILE A 529 -35.22 -11.27 -7.81
N TRP A 530 -35.51 -9.98 -7.72
CA TRP A 530 -36.42 -9.30 -8.66
C TRP A 530 -35.74 -9.03 -10.01
N HIS A 531 -34.45 -8.70 -9.99
CA HIS A 531 -33.69 -8.31 -11.19
C HIS A 531 -32.67 -9.37 -11.63
N ARG A 532 -33.00 -10.66 -11.49
CA ARG A 532 -32.10 -11.78 -11.88
C ARG A 532 -31.58 -11.67 -13.31
N ASP A 533 -32.40 -11.21 -14.24
CA ASP A 533 -32.02 -11.07 -15.64
C ASP A 533 -31.00 -9.93 -15.84
N MET A 534 -31.19 -8.82 -15.13
CA MET A 534 -30.25 -7.69 -15.08
C MET A 534 -28.87 -8.12 -14.57
N TYR A 535 -28.78 -8.93 -13.51
CA TYR A 535 -27.49 -9.44 -13.02
C TYR A 535 -26.75 -10.26 -14.08
N LYS A 536 -27.46 -11.17 -14.76
CA LYS A 536 -26.89 -11.94 -15.88
C LYS A 536 -26.45 -11.03 -17.02
N CYS A 537 -27.19 -9.95 -17.28
CA CYS A 537 -26.86 -8.96 -18.30
C CYS A 537 -25.59 -8.18 -17.93
N ILE A 538 -25.53 -7.62 -16.71
CA ILE A 538 -24.37 -6.89 -16.19
C ILE A 538 -23.13 -7.77 -16.21
N ALA A 539 -23.21 -9.03 -15.79
CA ALA A 539 -22.10 -9.98 -15.85
C ALA A 539 -21.59 -10.19 -17.28
N LYS A 540 -22.49 -10.34 -18.25
CA LYS A 540 -22.13 -10.46 -19.67
C LYS A 540 -21.51 -9.19 -20.25
N ILE A 541 -21.98 -8.02 -19.82
CA ILE A 541 -21.37 -6.74 -20.22
C ILE A 541 -19.98 -6.63 -19.59
N PHE A 542 -19.83 -6.93 -18.30
CA PHE A 542 -18.54 -6.88 -17.61
C PHE A 542 -17.52 -7.85 -18.24
N LYS A 543 -17.96 -9.04 -18.72
CA LYS A 543 -17.13 -9.94 -19.54
C LYS A 543 -16.51 -9.24 -20.76
N CYS A 544 -17.21 -8.32 -21.41
CA CYS A 544 -16.66 -7.53 -22.51
C CYS A 544 -15.61 -6.50 -22.05
N PHE A 545 -15.73 -6.01 -20.81
CA PHE A 545 -14.77 -5.07 -20.21
C PHE A 545 -13.50 -5.75 -19.67
N VAL A 546 -13.53 -7.04 -19.32
CA VAL A 546 -12.36 -7.79 -18.82
C VAL A 546 -11.10 -7.57 -19.69
N PRO A 547 -11.10 -7.84 -21.01
CA PRO A 547 -9.91 -7.61 -21.84
C PRO A 547 -9.52 -6.12 -21.97
N MET A 548 -10.47 -5.19 -21.80
CA MET A 548 -10.16 -3.76 -21.75
C MET A 548 -9.40 -3.41 -20.47
N PHE A 549 -9.83 -3.92 -19.32
CA PHE A 549 -9.12 -3.75 -18.04
C PHE A 549 -7.75 -4.42 -18.05
N GLU A 550 -7.61 -5.62 -18.63
CA GLU A 550 -6.32 -6.29 -18.82
C GLU A 550 -5.36 -5.42 -19.67
N SER A 551 -5.87 -4.82 -20.75
CA SER A 551 -5.10 -3.92 -21.61
C SER A 551 -4.65 -2.67 -20.86
N LEU A 552 -5.54 -2.08 -20.06
CA LEU A 552 -5.26 -0.95 -19.20
C LEU A 552 -4.19 -1.30 -18.15
N PHE A 553 -4.41 -2.34 -17.35
CA PHE A 553 -3.51 -2.77 -16.27
C PHE A 553 -2.10 -3.09 -16.76
N ARG A 554 -1.97 -3.73 -17.93
CA ARG A 554 -0.67 -3.97 -18.58
C ARG A 554 0.13 -2.68 -18.82
N THR A 555 -0.53 -1.53 -18.97
CA THR A 555 0.12 -0.24 -19.28
C THR A 555 0.25 0.70 -18.08
N MET A 556 -0.20 0.28 -16.90
CA MET A 556 -0.19 1.11 -15.69
C MET A 556 1.09 0.98 -14.86
N ASP A 557 1.83 -0.13 -14.98
CA ASP A 557 3.11 -0.30 -14.30
C ASP A 557 4.12 -1.13 -15.14
N PRO A 558 5.24 -0.53 -15.62
CA PRO A 558 5.55 0.90 -15.55
C PRO A 558 4.53 1.73 -16.34
N VAL A 559 4.24 2.95 -15.85
CA VAL A 559 3.28 3.87 -16.47
C VAL A 559 3.69 4.17 -17.91
N PHE A 560 2.89 3.70 -18.86
CA PHE A 560 3.13 3.95 -20.27
C PHE A 560 2.73 5.38 -20.68
N ARG A 561 3.64 6.10 -21.34
CA ARG A 561 3.41 7.42 -21.96
C ARG A 561 3.59 7.31 -23.47
N TYR A 562 2.81 8.04 -24.26
CA TYR A 562 2.99 8.09 -25.71
C TYR A 562 4.37 8.64 -26.07
N ILE A 563 4.89 9.59 -25.30
CA ILE A 563 6.25 10.07 -25.50
C ILE A 563 6.88 10.44 -24.15
N ASP A 564 8.18 10.17 -24.03
CA ASP A 564 8.99 10.49 -22.86
C ASP A 564 10.36 10.96 -23.36
N ILE A 565 10.50 12.27 -23.50
CA ILE A 565 11.77 12.88 -23.90
C ILE A 565 12.65 12.92 -22.66
N HIS A 566 13.62 12.01 -22.57
CA HIS A 566 14.66 12.09 -21.56
C HIS A 566 15.47 13.37 -21.80
N ASN A 567 15.16 14.42 -21.05
CA ASN A 567 15.98 15.62 -20.95
C ASN A 567 17.31 15.23 -20.29
N GLY A 568 18.23 14.70 -21.08
CA GLY A 568 19.59 14.44 -20.64
C GLY A 568 20.21 15.78 -20.27
N THR A 569 20.32 16.08 -18.98
CA THR A 569 21.20 17.14 -18.48
C THR A 569 22.68 16.77 -18.63
N ASN A 570 23.04 15.95 -19.62
CA ASN A 570 24.42 15.58 -19.96
C ASN A 570 25.20 16.75 -20.60
N GLY A 571 24.63 17.96 -20.64
CA GLY A 571 25.33 19.19 -21.00
C GLY A 571 25.45 20.21 -19.86
N TYR A 572 24.97 19.90 -18.65
CA TYR A 572 25.09 20.82 -17.50
C TYR A 572 26.35 20.47 -16.68
N GLU A 573 27.50 21.02 -17.06
CA GLU A 573 28.59 21.21 -16.10
C GLU A 573 28.23 22.41 -15.22
N PRO A 574 28.04 22.25 -13.89
CA PRO A 574 27.99 23.39 -13.02
C PRO A 574 29.30 24.16 -13.18
N PRO A 575 29.31 25.50 -13.26
CA PRO A 575 30.56 26.23 -13.20
C PRO A 575 31.25 25.84 -11.89
N ASN A 576 32.48 25.35 -11.97
CA ASN A 576 33.33 25.07 -10.82
C ASN A 576 33.27 26.27 -9.87
N GLN A 577 32.56 26.13 -8.76
CA GLN A 577 32.59 27.13 -7.69
C GLN A 577 33.96 27.03 -7.03
N SER A 578 34.95 27.74 -7.59
CA SER A 578 36.10 28.15 -6.82
C SER A 578 35.60 29.08 -5.73
N SER A 579 35.59 28.57 -4.49
CA SER A 579 35.36 29.37 -3.31
C SER A 579 36.51 30.37 -3.18
N ARG A 580 36.37 31.57 -3.76
CA ARG A 580 37.14 32.78 -3.39
C ARG A 580 36.61 34.02 -4.13
N GLY A 581 35.96 34.89 -3.36
CA GLY A 581 36.14 36.34 -3.48
C GLY A 581 35.26 37.09 -4.48
N GLY A 582 34.24 37.76 -3.94
CA GLY A 582 33.77 39.11 -4.29
C GLY A 582 33.78 39.58 -5.75
N MET A 583 32.59 39.57 -6.37
CA MET A 583 32.03 40.69 -7.15
C MET A 583 30.61 40.30 -7.57
N GLU A 584 29.62 41.14 -7.30
CA GLU A 584 28.32 41.06 -7.98
C GLU A 584 28.53 41.24 -9.49
N PRO A 585 28.05 40.34 -10.36
CA PRO A 585 27.94 40.63 -11.77
C PRO A 585 26.52 41.09 -12.08
N ASP A 586 26.40 42.40 -12.30
CA ASP A 586 25.22 43.11 -12.78
C ASP A 586 24.96 42.85 -14.28
N THR A 587 24.84 41.57 -14.67
CA THR A 587 24.54 41.18 -16.05
C THR A 587 23.48 40.09 -16.09
N GLN A 588 22.27 40.45 -16.57
CA GLN A 588 21.30 39.48 -17.07
C GLN A 588 21.94 38.71 -18.24
N VAL A 589 22.57 37.58 -17.93
CA VAL A 589 23.02 36.62 -18.93
C VAL A 589 21.76 35.96 -19.49
N THR A 590 21.36 36.35 -20.71
CA THR A 590 20.33 35.64 -21.48
C THR A 590 20.88 34.26 -21.82
N ARG A 591 20.53 33.26 -21.01
CA ARG A 591 20.92 31.86 -21.23
C ARG A 591 20.06 31.28 -22.36
N PRO A 592 20.63 30.55 -23.34
CA PRO A 592 19.83 29.89 -24.36
C PRO A 592 18.96 28.81 -23.70
N VAL A 593 17.65 28.92 -23.87
CA VAL A 593 16.70 27.89 -23.45
C VAL A 593 16.93 26.66 -24.32
N TYR A 594 17.37 25.55 -23.72
CA TYR A 594 17.40 24.26 -24.41
C TYR A 594 15.96 23.81 -24.63
N VAL A 595 15.49 23.92 -25.88
CA VAL A 595 14.19 23.38 -26.30
C VAL A 595 14.37 21.91 -26.64
N PRO A 596 13.73 20.97 -25.92
CA PRO A 596 13.82 19.54 -26.21
C PRO A 596 13.36 19.25 -27.63
N THR A 597 14.07 18.36 -28.33
CA THR A 597 13.69 17.91 -29.68
C THR A 597 13.06 16.53 -29.63
N LEU A 598 12.06 16.30 -30.47
CA LEU A 598 11.49 14.96 -30.66
C LEU A 598 12.58 13.99 -31.17
N PRO A 599 12.55 12.71 -30.75
CA PRO A 599 13.46 11.71 -31.29
C PRO A 599 13.20 11.48 -32.79
N GLU A 600 14.23 11.04 -33.51
CA GLU A 600 14.10 10.72 -34.94
C GLU A 600 13.25 9.46 -35.19
N HIS A 601 13.28 8.51 -34.23
CA HIS A 601 12.56 7.25 -34.30
C HIS A 601 11.81 6.94 -33.00
N PHE A 602 10.73 6.19 -33.10
CA PHE A 602 9.95 5.76 -31.95
C PHE A 602 10.57 4.52 -31.28
N GLU A 603 11.01 4.67 -30.03
CA GLU A 603 11.50 3.55 -29.20
C GLU A 603 10.37 3.03 -28.29
N SER A 604 9.93 1.80 -28.53
CA SER A 604 8.86 1.17 -27.75
C SER A 604 9.36 0.69 -26.39
N LYS A 605 8.74 1.17 -25.29
CA LYS A 605 8.94 0.61 -23.94
C LYS A 605 8.00 -0.57 -23.63
N TYR A 606 7.09 -0.93 -24.54
CA TYR A 606 6.05 -1.93 -24.30
C TYR A 606 6.54 -3.37 -24.15
N GLU A 607 7.69 -3.72 -24.73
CA GLU A 607 8.25 -5.07 -24.62
C GLU A 607 8.58 -5.48 -23.16
N SER A 608 8.69 -4.49 -22.27
CA SER A 608 8.94 -4.69 -20.85
C SER A 608 7.69 -4.97 -20.01
N ALA A 609 6.49 -4.70 -20.53
CA ALA A 609 5.23 -4.84 -19.79
C ALA A 609 4.74 -6.30 -19.76
N LYS A 610 4.59 -6.87 -18.56
CA LYS A 610 4.07 -8.24 -18.39
C LYS A 610 2.58 -8.32 -18.77
N PRO A 611 2.13 -9.37 -19.48
CA PRO A 611 0.71 -9.60 -19.69
C PRO A 611 -0.02 -9.73 -18.35
N VAL A 612 -1.13 -9.01 -18.19
CA VAL A 612 -2.03 -9.13 -17.03
C VAL A 612 -3.24 -9.96 -17.46
N SER A 613 -3.58 -10.98 -16.69
CA SER A 613 -4.78 -11.80 -16.89
C SER A 613 -5.64 -11.72 -15.64
N LEU A 614 -6.92 -11.39 -15.82
CA LEU A 614 -7.91 -11.38 -14.74
C LEU A 614 -8.62 -12.72 -14.58
N ARG A 615 -8.38 -13.70 -15.47
CA ARG A 615 -8.95 -15.05 -15.36
C ARG A 615 -8.57 -15.70 -14.03
N GLY A 616 -9.56 -16.26 -13.34
CA GLY A 616 -9.39 -16.85 -12.01
C GLY A 616 -9.33 -15.85 -10.86
N CYS A 617 -9.47 -14.54 -11.11
CA CYS A 617 -9.42 -13.52 -10.07
C CYS A 617 -10.80 -13.20 -9.50
N ASN A 618 -10.83 -12.84 -8.21
CA ASN A 618 -11.99 -12.17 -7.60
C ASN A 618 -11.80 -10.66 -7.70
N LEU A 619 -12.83 -9.92 -8.09
CA LEU A 619 -12.80 -8.47 -8.22
C LEU A 619 -13.92 -7.86 -7.38
N GLN A 620 -13.63 -6.73 -6.75
CA GLN A 620 -14.65 -5.89 -6.11
C GLN A 620 -15.04 -4.77 -7.08
N VAL A 621 -16.31 -4.73 -7.46
CA VAL A 621 -16.82 -3.78 -8.46
C VAL A 621 -18.02 -3.03 -7.90
N ILE A 622 -17.96 -1.70 -7.94
CA ILE A 622 -19.10 -0.83 -7.65
C ILE A 622 -19.79 -0.56 -8.99
N VAL A 623 -21.08 -0.88 -9.06
CA VAL A 623 -21.90 -0.69 -10.26
C VAL A 623 -22.78 0.54 -10.08
N LYS A 624 -22.80 1.41 -11.08
CA LYS A 624 -23.69 2.58 -11.14
C LYS A 624 -24.41 2.59 -12.48
N LEU A 625 -25.69 2.90 -12.47
CA LEU A 625 -26.50 3.05 -13.67
C LEU A 625 -27.16 4.42 -13.65
N THR A 626 -26.77 5.29 -14.57
CA THR A 626 -27.15 6.70 -14.62
C THR A 626 -27.99 6.96 -15.87
N ASN A 627 -29.07 7.71 -15.74
CA ASN A 627 -29.88 8.23 -16.83
C ASN A 627 -29.95 9.75 -16.69
N ILE A 628 -29.48 10.47 -17.71
CA ILE A 628 -29.55 11.92 -17.82
C ILE A 628 -30.60 12.26 -18.87
N GLN A 629 -31.65 12.98 -18.47
CA GLN A 629 -32.77 13.35 -19.35
C GLN A 629 -32.83 14.85 -19.58
N LEU A 630 -32.74 15.27 -20.84
CA LEU A 630 -32.90 16.65 -21.27
C LEU A 630 -34.29 16.81 -21.86
N THR A 631 -34.93 17.95 -21.54
CA THR A 631 -36.25 18.29 -22.08
C THR A 631 -36.18 19.66 -22.73
N PRO A 632 -37.12 20.02 -23.62
CA PRO A 632 -37.17 21.39 -24.16
C PRO A 632 -37.21 22.49 -23.09
N SER A 633 -37.70 22.18 -21.88
CA SER A 633 -37.72 23.09 -20.73
C SER A 633 -36.39 23.17 -19.95
N LYS A 634 -35.56 22.12 -20.05
CA LYS A 634 -34.22 22.01 -19.45
C LYS A 634 -33.28 21.39 -20.49
N PRO A 635 -32.87 22.17 -21.52
CA PRO A 635 -32.27 21.64 -22.74
C PRO A 635 -30.76 21.41 -22.65
N LYS A 636 -30.14 21.71 -21.50
CA LYS A 636 -28.68 21.68 -21.33
C LYS A 636 -28.30 20.99 -20.02
N TYR A 637 -27.32 20.10 -20.10
CA TYR A 637 -26.56 19.56 -18.99
C TYR A 637 -25.29 20.40 -18.79
N ASP A 638 -25.09 20.95 -17.59
CA ASP A 638 -23.94 21.79 -17.29
C ASP A 638 -22.66 20.97 -17.10
N GLU A 639 -21.51 21.61 -17.26
CA GLU A 639 -20.22 20.94 -17.06
C GLU A 639 -20.04 20.52 -15.59
N GLY A 640 -19.38 19.38 -15.39
CA GLY A 640 -19.02 18.87 -14.06
C GLY A 640 -17.79 19.56 -13.49
N ASN A 641 -17.44 19.23 -12.25
CA ASN A 641 -16.17 19.63 -11.64
C ASN A 641 -15.07 18.61 -11.95
N TRP A 642 -13.81 19.05 -11.93
CA TRP A 642 -12.66 18.14 -11.95
C TRP A 642 -12.68 17.24 -10.71
N HIS A 643 -12.73 15.93 -10.91
CA HIS A 643 -12.76 14.94 -9.83
C HIS A 643 -12.13 13.59 -10.22
N ASN A 644 -11.77 12.82 -9.19
CA ASN A 644 -11.45 11.40 -9.28
C ASN A 644 -12.61 10.60 -8.68
N GLU A 645 -12.69 9.31 -8.98
CA GLU A 645 -13.75 8.44 -8.46
C GLU A 645 -13.44 7.94 -7.06
N GLY A 646 -14.27 8.36 -6.11
CA GLY A 646 -14.20 7.94 -4.72
C GLY A 646 -12.96 8.44 -3.94
N PRO A 647 -13.02 8.37 -2.60
CA PRO A 647 -11.86 8.61 -1.72
C PRO A 647 -10.90 7.40 -1.68
N ILE A 648 -9.72 7.59 -1.08
CA ILE A 648 -8.69 6.54 -0.97
C ILE A 648 -9.22 5.25 -0.32
N ASN A 649 -10.11 5.37 0.67
CA ASN A 649 -10.66 4.20 1.38
C ASN A 649 -11.60 3.33 0.54
N GLU A 650 -11.98 3.76 -0.67
CA GLU A 650 -12.71 2.93 -1.64
C GLU A 650 -11.77 2.18 -2.59
N SER A 651 -10.46 2.46 -2.57
CA SER A 651 -9.42 1.76 -3.35
C SER A 651 -9.72 1.60 -4.85
N ILE A 652 -10.45 2.53 -5.46
CA ILE A 652 -10.79 2.46 -6.89
C ILE A 652 -9.53 2.71 -7.74
N VAL A 653 -9.19 1.77 -8.62
CA VAL A 653 -8.00 1.82 -9.50
C VAL A 653 -8.35 2.10 -10.96
N ALA A 654 -9.55 1.73 -11.41
CA ALA A 654 -9.98 1.90 -12.79
C ALA A 654 -11.49 2.11 -12.90
N THR A 655 -11.89 2.82 -13.94
CA THR A 655 -13.29 3.09 -14.27
C THR A 655 -13.60 2.59 -15.67
N GLY A 656 -14.70 1.84 -15.80
CA GLY A 656 -15.27 1.42 -17.07
C GLY A 656 -16.62 2.10 -17.31
N LEU A 657 -16.82 2.68 -18.49
CA LEU A 657 -18.06 3.35 -18.89
C LEU A 657 -18.64 2.71 -20.15
N TYR A 658 -19.94 2.47 -20.16
CA TYR A 658 -20.70 2.06 -21.33
C TYR A 658 -21.84 3.06 -21.60
N TYR A 659 -21.72 3.83 -22.67
CA TYR A 659 -22.74 4.75 -23.18
C TYR A 659 -23.71 3.95 -24.05
N TYR A 660 -24.71 3.33 -23.42
CA TYR A 660 -25.51 2.29 -24.06
C TYR A 660 -26.73 2.83 -24.81
N ASP A 661 -27.16 4.05 -24.48
CA ASP A 661 -28.31 4.70 -25.11
C ASP A 661 -28.14 6.23 -25.05
N VAL A 662 -27.72 6.81 -26.16
CA VAL A 662 -27.50 8.25 -26.33
C VAL A 662 -28.32 8.73 -27.52
N GLU A 663 -29.33 9.57 -27.26
CA GLU A 663 -30.29 10.02 -28.27
C GLU A 663 -30.59 11.51 -28.14
N ASN A 664 -30.70 12.18 -29.28
CA ASN A 664 -31.08 13.59 -29.42
C ASN A 664 -30.27 14.58 -28.55
N ILE A 665 -28.98 14.32 -28.33
CA ILE A 665 -28.07 15.25 -27.66
C ILE A 665 -26.79 15.43 -28.46
N THR A 666 -26.10 16.55 -28.26
CA THR A 666 -24.71 16.73 -28.72
C THR A 666 -23.81 15.68 -28.07
N THR A 667 -22.84 15.14 -28.82
CA THR A 667 -21.96 14.05 -28.34
C THR A 667 -21.29 14.41 -27.02
N PRO A 668 -21.52 13.62 -25.93
CA PRO A 668 -20.85 13.84 -24.65
C PRO A 668 -19.33 13.75 -24.77
N LYS A 669 -18.63 14.52 -23.92
CA LYS A 669 -17.15 14.54 -23.88
C LYS A 669 -16.63 14.46 -22.46
N LEU A 670 -15.49 13.81 -22.30
CA LEU A 670 -14.78 13.67 -21.04
C LEU A 670 -13.37 14.23 -21.19
N ASP A 671 -13.07 15.25 -20.39
CA ASP A 671 -11.75 15.88 -20.34
C ASP A 671 -10.91 15.21 -19.25
N PHE A 672 -9.59 15.14 -19.46
CA PHE A 672 -8.65 14.53 -18.54
C PHE A 672 -7.48 15.47 -18.22
N ARG A 673 -7.05 15.45 -16.95
CA ARG A 673 -5.81 16.08 -16.49
C ARG A 673 -5.06 15.18 -15.52
N VAL A 674 -3.76 15.39 -15.42
CA VAL A 674 -2.86 14.66 -14.52
C VAL A 674 -2.13 15.61 -13.60
N ALA A 675 -1.91 15.20 -12.35
CA ALA A 675 -1.08 15.93 -11.41
C ALA A 675 0.41 15.70 -11.73
N VAL A 676 1.22 16.76 -11.64
CA VAL A 676 2.64 16.72 -12.02
C VAL A 676 3.53 17.25 -10.89
N SER A 677 4.63 16.56 -10.61
CA SER A 677 5.63 17.01 -9.64
C SER A 677 6.68 17.89 -10.29
N TRP A 678 7.04 18.98 -9.64
CA TRP A 678 8.19 19.79 -10.00
C TRP A 678 9.45 19.16 -9.40
N CYS A 679 10.42 18.78 -10.22
CA CYS A 679 11.71 18.32 -9.72
C CYS A 679 12.49 19.50 -9.13
N HIS A 680 12.54 19.61 -7.80
CA HIS A 680 13.28 20.65 -7.06
C HIS A 680 14.81 20.58 -7.19
N TYR A 681 15.34 19.58 -7.89
CA TYR A 681 16.77 19.30 -7.91
C TYR A 681 17.60 20.15 -8.89
N GLN A 682 17.00 21.05 -9.65
CA GLN A 682 17.75 21.95 -10.52
C GLN A 682 17.34 23.39 -10.24
N GLY A 683 18.27 24.16 -9.65
CA GLY A 683 18.22 25.62 -9.53
C GLY A 683 18.31 26.33 -10.88
N ALA A 684 17.54 25.86 -11.86
CA ALA A 684 17.39 26.45 -13.18
C ALA A 684 16.30 27.53 -13.11
N SER A 685 16.65 28.73 -13.56
CA SER A 685 15.84 29.95 -13.50
C SER A 685 14.41 29.76 -14.02
N ASP A 686 13.45 30.50 -13.46
CA ASP A 686 12.03 30.54 -13.85
C ASP A 686 11.77 30.62 -15.36
N MET A 687 12.67 31.24 -16.14
CA MET A 687 12.60 31.30 -17.62
C MET A 687 12.57 29.91 -18.28
N TYR A 688 13.32 28.93 -17.77
CA TYR A 688 13.43 27.61 -18.39
C TYR A 688 12.12 26.81 -18.30
N TRP A 689 11.40 26.91 -17.18
CA TRP A 689 10.17 26.15 -16.95
C TRP A 689 9.00 26.65 -17.80
N LYS A 690 8.84 27.97 -17.91
CA LYS A 690 7.80 28.56 -18.76
C LYS A 690 8.03 28.24 -20.23
N ASP A 691 9.26 28.34 -20.71
CA ASP A 691 9.57 28.17 -22.13
C ASP A 691 9.59 26.68 -22.56
N VAL A 692 9.93 25.76 -21.65
CA VAL A 692 10.00 24.32 -21.96
C VAL A 692 8.72 23.57 -21.61
N TYR A 693 8.07 23.88 -20.49
CA TYR A 693 6.90 23.13 -19.99
C TYR A 693 5.60 23.92 -20.07
N GLY A 694 5.66 25.24 -20.30
CA GLY A 694 4.48 26.11 -20.26
C GLY A 694 3.94 26.34 -18.86
N ILE A 695 4.76 26.10 -17.83
CA ILE A 695 4.40 26.16 -16.42
C ILE A 695 5.26 27.25 -15.76
N ASP A 696 4.63 28.14 -15.01
CA ASP A 696 5.28 29.16 -14.18
C ASP A 696 4.90 29.03 -12.70
N GLN A 697 5.44 29.91 -11.85
CA GLN A 697 5.24 29.89 -10.39
C GLN A 697 3.78 29.99 -9.95
N GLU A 698 2.91 30.59 -10.77
CA GLU A 698 1.48 30.75 -10.52
C GLU A 698 0.65 29.61 -11.12
N SER A 699 1.28 28.74 -11.93
CA SER A 699 0.60 27.65 -12.61
C SER A 699 0.26 26.52 -11.64
N PRO A 700 -0.94 25.91 -11.78
CA PRO A 700 -1.33 24.76 -10.97
C PRO A 700 -0.43 23.54 -11.27
N HIS A 701 -0.28 22.65 -10.28
CA HIS A 701 0.47 21.38 -10.42
C HIS A 701 -0.28 20.31 -11.24
N SER A 702 -0.92 20.72 -12.34
CA SER A 702 -1.63 19.83 -13.25
C SER A 702 -1.44 20.18 -14.70
N GLN A 703 -1.51 19.16 -15.57
CA GLN A 703 -1.50 19.32 -17.02
C GLN A 703 -2.74 18.67 -17.62
N TYR A 704 -3.45 19.41 -18.45
CA TYR A 704 -4.50 18.87 -19.31
C TYR A 704 -3.89 17.90 -20.31
N ILE A 705 -4.39 16.66 -20.38
CA ILE A 705 -3.80 15.60 -21.22
C ILE A 705 -4.68 15.21 -22.40
N GLY A 706 -5.91 15.73 -22.51
CA GLY A 706 -6.77 15.53 -23.67
C GLY A 706 -8.24 15.32 -23.31
N SER A 707 -9.04 15.11 -24.35
CA SER A 707 -10.48 14.86 -24.25
C SER A 707 -10.88 13.65 -25.09
N LEU A 708 -11.96 12.98 -24.72
CA LEU A 708 -12.50 11.84 -25.43
C LEU A 708 -14.01 12.00 -25.66
N GLU A 709 -14.45 11.78 -26.90
CA GLU A 709 -15.88 11.81 -27.27
C GLU A 709 -16.56 10.48 -26.99
N LEU A 710 -17.80 10.50 -26.51
CA LEU A 710 -18.53 9.33 -26.01
C LEU A 710 -19.85 9.15 -26.78
N PRO A 711 -19.80 8.73 -28.06
CA PRO A 711 -21.00 8.46 -28.84
C PRO A 711 -21.74 7.22 -28.34
N ASN A 712 -22.96 7.04 -28.83
CA ASN A 712 -23.77 5.85 -28.55
C ASN A 712 -23.01 4.55 -28.88
N GLY A 713 -23.07 3.57 -27.98
CA GLY A 713 -22.45 2.26 -28.15
C GLY A 713 -20.97 2.18 -27.75
N ARG A 714 -20.33 3.29 -27.37
CA ARG A 714 -18.92 3.31 -26.96
C ARG A 714 -18.73 2.78 -25.54
N CYS A 715 -17.77 1.85 -25.40
CA CYS A 715 -17.18 1.46 -24.12
C CYS A 715 -15.83 2.16 -23.95
N LEU A 716 -15.53 2.60 -22.72
CA LEU A 716 -14.27 3.25 -22.36
C LEU A 716 -13.76 2.66 -21.04
N VAL A 717 -12.46 2.42 -20.93
CA VAL A 717 -11.77 2.24 -19.63
C VAL A 717 -10.61 3.22 -19.46
N TYR A 718 -10.40 3.68 -18.24
CA TYR A 718 -9.29 4.56 -17.85
C TYR A 718 -8.92 4.38 -16.37
N PRO A 719 -7.68 4.73 -15.95
CA PRO A 719 -7.26 4.59 -14.56
C PRO A 719 -7.80 5.74 -13.70
N ASN A 720 -8.10 5.45 -12.44
CA ASN A 720 -8.62 6.47 -11.51
C ASN A 720 -7.57 7.53 -11.11
N ARG A 721 -6.30 7.33 -11.49
CA ARG A 721 -5.20 8.30 -11.36
C ARG A 721 -5.49 9.60 -12.10
N TYR A 722 -6.16 9.52 -13.24
CA TYR A 722 -6.46 10.70 -14.04
C TYR A 722 -7.73 11.36 -13.53
N GLN A 723 -7.58 12.65 -13.21
CA GLN A 723 -8.73 13.45 -12.85
C GLN A 723 -9.47 13.78 -14.14
N HIS A 724 -10.78 13.66 -14.10
CA HIS A 724 -11.60 13.86 -15.27
C HIS A 724 -12.72 14.88 -15.00
N LYS A 725 -13.29 15.40 -16.08
CA LYS A 725 -14.38 16.36 -16.05
C LYS A 725 -15.36 16.11 -17.20
N GLU A 726 -16.61 15.84 -16.86
CA GLU A 726 -17.69 15.76 -17.84
C GLU A 726 -17.97 17.15 -18.44
N GLN A 727 -17.98 17.25 -19.77
CA GLN A 727 -18.32 18.48 -20.46
C GLN A 727 -19.83 18.67 -20.58
N SER A 728 -20.26 19.93 -20.70
CA SER A 728 -21.67 20.25 -20.97
C SER A 728 -22.11 19.70 -22.33
N PHE A 729 -23.35 19.24 -22.41
CA PHE A 729 -24.01 18.86 -23.66
C PHE A 729 -25.46 19.32 -23.66
N GLU A 730 -26.04 19.47 -24.84
CA GLU A 730 -27.39 20.02 -25.03
C GLU A 730 -28.19 19.21 -26.06
N LEU A 731 -29.49 19.49 -26.15
CA LEU A 731 -30.37 18.86 -27.15
C LEU A 731 -29.90 19.17 -28.58
N ALA A 732 -29.80 18.13 -29.41
CA ALA A 732 -29.47 18.30 -30.83
C ALA A 732 -30.66 18.90 -31.61
N ASP A 733 -31.87 18.39 -31.36
CA ASP A 733 -33.15 19.02 -31.71
C ASP A 733 -33.80 19.58 -30.43
N PRO A 734 -33.80 20.90 -30.23
CA PRO A 734 -34.37 21.55 -29.04
C PRO A 734 -35.88 21.33 -28.86
N THR A 735 -36.60 20.82 -29.87
CA THR A 735 -38.04 20.59 -29.82
C THR A 735 -38.43 19.23 -29.25
N GLN A 736 -37.50 18.27 -29.23
CA GLN A 736 -37.71 16.91 -28.76
C GLN A 736 -36.91 16.66 -27.47
N PRO A 737 -37.36 15.77 -26.57
CA PRO A 737 -36.53 15.32 -25.47
C PRO A 737 -35.33 14.52 -25.98
N GLY A 738 -34.29 14.41 -25.15
CA GLY A 738 -33.09 13.64 -25.43
C GLY A 738 -32.53 13.05 -24.15
N HIS A 739 -31.67 12.04 -24.25
CA HIS A 739 -31.12 11.36 -23.09
C HIS A 739 -29.71 10.81 -23.31
N CYS A 740 -29.03 10.61 -22.19
CA CYS A 740 -27.77 9.89 -22.10
C CYS A 740 -27.86 8.87 -20.97
N LYS A 741 -27.79 7.59 -21.31
CA LYS A 741 -27.80 6.51 -20.33
C LYS A 741 -26.46 5.78 -20.29
N ILE A 742 -25.93 5.63 -19.08
CA ILE A 742 -24.57 5.19 -18.82
C ILE A 742 -24.57 4.06 -17.77
N LEU A 743 -23.91 2.96 -18.08
CA LEU A 743 -23.54 1.92 -17.11
C LEU A 743 -22.07 2.08 -16.76
N THR A 744 -21.77 2.19 -15.47
CA THR A 744 -20.43 2.46 -14.95
C THR A 744 -19.98 1.35 -14.01
N PHE A 745 -18.72 0.94 -14.16
CA PHE A 745 -18.01 0.02 -13.29
C PHE A 745 -16.83 0.74 -12.65
N PHE A 746 -16.80 0.83 -11.33
CA PHE A 746 -15.62 1.25 -10.58
C PHE A 746 -14.95 -0.01 -10.01
N VAL A 747 -13.74 -0.29 -10.48
CA VAL A 747 -12.97 -1.48 -10.08
C VAL A 747 -12.06 -1.11 -8.92
N VAL A 748 -12.23 -1.81 -7.81
CA VAL A 748 -11.36 -1.71 -6.62
C VAL A 748 -10.06 -2.48 -6.88
N ASP A 749 -8.94 -2.00 -6.32
CA ASP A 749 -7.62 -2.65 -6.40
C ASP A 749 -7.71 -4.14 -6.06
N PRO A 750 -7.39 -5.07 -6.99
CA PRO A 750 -7.47 -6.50 -6.76
C PRO A 750 -6.58 -7.02 -5.61
N ALA A 751 -5.49 -6.32 -5.30
CA ALA A 751 -4.61 -6.66 -4.18
C ALA A 751 -5.16 -6.26 -2.81
N CYS A 752 -6.18 -5.39 -2.78
CA CYS A 752 -6.85 -4.93 -1.57
C CYS A 752 -8.27 -5.48 -1.52
N ARG A 753 -8.79 -5.66 -0.30
CA ARG A 753 -10.20 -6.06 -0.11
C ARG A 753 -10.85 -5.15 0.92
N ILE A 754 -11.94 -4.51 0.54
CA ILE A 754 -12.74 -3.64 1.39
C ILE A 754 -14.08 -4.28 1.77
N VAL A 755 -14.84 -3.64 2.67
CA VAL A 755 -16.19 -4.09 3.04
C VAL A 755 -17.06 -4.13 1.77
N SER A 756 -17.79 -5.21 1.53
CA SER A 756 -18.55 -5.45 0.30
C SER A 756 -19.90 -6.06 0.62
N THR A 757 -20.75 -6.25 -0.39
CA THR A 757 -22.06 -6.90 -0.25
C THR A 757 -21.98 -8.38 0.14
N ALA A 758 -20.80 -9.01 0.10
CA ALA A 758 -20.58 -10.33 0.72
C ALA A 758 -20.41 -10.26 2.25
N HIS A 759 -20.12 -9.08 2.78
CA HIS A 759 -19.96 -8.82 4.21
C HIS A 759 -21.24 -8.27 4.84
N VAL A 760 -21.92 -7.38 4.12
CA VAL A 760 -23.09 -6.63 4.62
C VAL A 760 -24.36 -7.24 4.07
N ALA A 761 -25.27 -7.66 4.95
CA ALA A 761 -26.60 -8.12 4.55
C ALA A 761 -27.42 -6.97 3.90
N PRO A 762 -28.45 -7.26 3.09
CA PRO A 762 -29.30 -6.22 2.52
C PRO A 762 -29.82 -5.23 3.56
N GLN A 763 -29.57 -3.95 3.32
CA GLN A 763 -30.00 -2.88 4.23
C GLN A 763 -31.41 -2.36 3.88
N GLN A 764 -31.94 -2.74 2.71
CA GLN A 764 -33.22 -2.27 2.19
C GLN A 764 -34.40 -3.02 2.85
N PRO A 765 -35.34 -2.32 3.52
CA PRO A 765 -36.44 -2.97 4.24
C PRO A 765 -37.35 -3.77 3.31
N GLN A 766 -37.64 -3.22 2.13
CA GLN A 766 -38.51 -3.83 1.13
C GLN A 766 -38.00 -5.17 0.57
N TRP A 767 -36.70 -5.48 0.71
CA TRP A 767 -36.15 -6.76 0.26
C TRP A 767 -36.56 -7.92 1.18
N TYR A 768 -37.00 -7.62 2.41
CA TYR A 768 -37.45 -8.62 3.37
C TYR A 768 -38.93 -9.00 3.20
N ASN A 769 -39.69 -8.26 2.38
CA ASN A 769 -41.13 -8.49 2.17
C ASN A 769 -41.43 -9.93 1.72
N SER A 770 -40.62 -10.50 0.80
CA SER A 770 -40.81 -11.88 0.33
C SER A 770 -40.56 -12.94 1.42
N SER A 771 -39.80 -12.59 2.46
CA SER A 771 -39.59 -13.45 3.62
C SER A 771 -40.73 -13.28 4.63
N LEU A 772 -41.21 -12.05 4.83
CA LEU A 772 -42.34 -11.72 5.71
C LEU A 772 -43.66 -12.29 5.21
N ASP A 773 -43.84 -12.40 3.89
CA ASP A 773 -45.00 -13.03 3.25
C ASP A 773 -45.21 -14.49 3.69
N LYS A 774 -44.14 -15.15 4.15
CA LYS A 774 -44.19 -16.53 4.66
C LYS A 774 -44.46 -16.62 6.17
N THR A 775 -44.62 -15.47 6.83
CA THR A 775 -44.85 -15.37 8.28
C THR A 775 -46.31 -15.05 8.59
N HIS A 776 -46.69 -15.13 9.87
CA HIS A 776 -48.02 -14.71 10.32
C HIS A 776 -48.16 -13.19 10.50
N ILE A 777 -47.16 -12.39 10.09
CA ILE A 777 -47.18 -10.94 10.24
C ILE A 777 -48.01 -10.32 9.10
N PRO A 778 -49.09 -9.58 9.40
CA PRO A 778 -49.89 -8.91 8.39
C PRO A 778 -49.07 -7.88 7.58
N PRO A 779 -49.33 -7.71 6.27
CA PRO A 779 -48.62 -6.76 5.40
C PRO A 779 -48.57 -5.33 5.94
N GLU A 780 -49.61 -4.91 6.67
CA GLU A 780 -49.71 -3.59 7.28
C GLU A 780 -48.61 -3.35 8.33
N LEU A 781 -48.05 -4.41 8.92
CA LEU A 781 -47.02 -4.36 9.96
C LEU A 781 -45.61 -4.66 9.42
N TRP A 782 -45.43 -4.92 8.12
CA TRP A 782 -44.11 -5.28 7.57
C TRP A 782 -43.09 -4.15 7.71
N ASN A 783 -43.51 -2.90 7.47
CA ASN A 783 -42.65 -1.73 7.63
C ASN A 783 -42.23 -1.52 9.09
N ASP A 784 -43.12 -1.81 10.05
CA ASP A 784 -42.82 -1.69 11.47
C ASP A 784 -41.90 -2.84 11.91
N ALA A 785 -42.18 -4.08 11.46
CA ALA A 785 -41.37 -5.25 11.78
C ALA A 785 -39.93 -5.13 11.26
N THR A 786 -39.74 -4.61 10.04
CA THR A 786 -38.42 -4.43 9.44
C THR A 786 -37.56 -3.38 10.14
N GLN A 787 -38.15 -2.40 10.82
CA GLN A 787 -37.40 -1.42 11.62
C GLN A 787 -36.69 -2.04 12.83
N TYR A 788 -37.15 -3.20 13.31
CA TYR A 788 -36.51 -3.92 14.41
C TYR A 788 -35.43 -4.90 13.93
N ILE A 789 -35.26 -5.06 12.62
CA ILE A 789 -34.20 -5.89 12.05
C ILE A 789 -32.88 -5.11 12.12
N GLN A 790 -31.91 -5.64 12.87
CA GLN A 790 -30.60 -5.03 12.99
C GLN A 790 -29.90 -4.93 11.63
N GLY A 791 -29.33 -3.76 11.34
CA GLY A 791 -28.65 -3.47 10.07
C GLY A 791 -29.56 -3.01 8.92
N VAL A 792 -30.88 -3.09 9.06
CA VAL A 792 -31.82 -2.50 8.08
C VAL A 792 -31.87 -0.97 8.27
N GLN A 793 -31.76 -0.24 7.16
CA GLN A 793 -31.79 1.21 7.14
C GLN A 793 -33.13 1.70 6.57
N SER A 794 -33.75 2.66 7.25
CA SER A 794 -34.97 3.28 6.72
C SER A 794 -34.67 4.07 5.43
N PRO A 795 -35.61 4.19 4.48
CA PRO A 795 -35.38 4.98 3.25
C PRO A 795 -35.02 6.44 3.52
N THR A 796 -35.54 7.02 4.60
CA THR A 796 -35.24 8.39 5.03
C THR A 796 -33.80 8.51 5.53
N GLU A 797 -33.34 7.54 6.32
CA GLU A 797 -31.98 7.47 6.82
C GLU A 797 -30.97 7.22 5.71
N ALA A 798 -31.26 6.28 4.80
CA ALA A 798 -30.41 6.02 3.63
C ALA A 798 -30.27 7.27 2.75
N LYS A 799 -31.36 8.03 2.55
CA LYS A 799 -31.32 9.32 1.85
C LYS A 799 -30.44 10.34 2.58
N ARG A 800 -30.53 10.46 3.90
CA ARG A 800 -29.69 11.35 4.71
C ARG A 800 -28.21 10.98 4.60
N TYR A 801 -27.86 9.70 4.74
CA TYR A 801 -26.47 9.25 4.60
C TYR A 801 -25.92 9.45 3.19
N ARG A 802 -26.75 9.29 2.17
CA ARG A 802 -26.37 9.62 0.78
C ARG A 802 -26.06 11.12 0.60
N ASP A 803 -26.84 12.00 1.22
CA ASP A 803 -26.58 13.45 1.19
C ASP A 803 -25.29 13.81 1.96
N GLU A 804 -25.07 13.22 3.14
CA GLU A 804 -23.84 13.40 3.93
C GLU A 804 -22.60 12.86 3.21
N LEU A 805 -22.69 11.67 2.59
CA LEU A 805 -21.64 11.08 1.77
C LEU A 805 -21.30 11.98 0.59
N THR A 806 -22.32 12.54 -0.08
CA THR A 806 -22.12 13.49 -1.19
C THR A 806 -21.35 14.72 -0.72
N SER A 807 -21.74 15.29 0.43
CA SER A 807 -21.02 16.42 1.03
C SER A 807 -19.57 16.08 1.39
N ASP A 808 -19.32 14.90 1.94
CA ASP A 808 -17.96 14.45 2.28
C ASP A 808 -17.11 14.25 1.02
N ARG A 809 -17.68 13.67 -0.04
CA ARG A 809 -17.01 13.55 -1.35
C ARG A 809 -16.68 14.92 -1.93
N THR A 810 -17.58 15.90 -1.88
CA THR A 810 -17.28 17.26 -2.34
C THR A 810 -16.09 17.84 -1.58
N ARG A 811 -16.04 17.69 -0.25
CA ARG A 811 -14.90 18.12 0.57
C ARG A 811 -13.59 17.45 0.15
N ILE A 812 -13.60 16.14 -0.07
CA ILE A 812 -12.41 15.37 -0.47
C ILE A 812 -11.96 15.76 -1.88
N ILE A 813 -12.88 15.96 -2.82
CA ILE A 813 -12.57 16.47 -4.17
C ILE A 813 -11.91 17.84 -4.09
N THR A 814 -12.43 18.75 -3.25
CA THR A 814 -11.81 20.06 -3.01
C THR A 814 -10.40 19.90 -2.44
N ALA A 815 -10.18 19.00 -1.48
CA ALA A 815 -8.85 18.73 -0.92
C ALA A 815 -7.87 18.19 -1.98
N TYR A 816 -8.31 17.26 -2.84
CA TYR A 816 -7.50 16.78 -3.96
C TYR A 816 -7.11 17.93 -4.89
N ASN A 817 -8.08 18.77 -5.27
CA ASN A 817 -7.82 19.93 -6.12
C ASN A 817 -6.81 20.87 -5.44
N GLU A 818 -7.05 21.30 -4.21
CA GLU A 818 -6.19 22.26 -3.49
C GLU A 818 -4.76 21.74 -3.26
N TYR A 819 -4.61 20.49 -2.79
CA TYR A 819 -3.32 19.99 -2.31
C TYR A 819 -2.52 19.23 -3.36
N ILE A 820 -3.16 18.67 -4.39
CA ILE A 820 -2.51 17.83 -5.40
C ILE A 820 -2.50 18.49 -6.78
N TYR A 821 -3.65 18.97 -7.28
CA TYR A 821 -3.77 19.41 -8.69
C TYR A 821 -3.59 20.92 -8.91
N GLU A 822 -3.95 21.75 -7.93
CA GLU A 822 -4.05 23.22 -8.02
C GLU A 822 -3.18 23.94 -7.01
N ARG A 823 -2.34 23.20 -6.28
CA ARG A 823 -1.38 23.76 -5.35
C ARG A 823 -0.53 24.81 -6.06
N VAL A 824 -0.42 26.00 -5.49
CA VAL A 824 0.47 27.08 -5.97
C VAL A 824 1.63 27.23 -4.99
N TYR A 825 2.83 27.54 -5.48
CA TYR A 825 4.00 27.71 -4.62
C TYR A 825 3.86 28.96 -3.74
N ASN A 826 3.92 28.80 -2.41
CA ASN A 826 3.90 29.91 -1.46
C ASN A 826 5.29 30.08 -0.83
N LEU A 827 6.07 31.02 -1.36
CA LEU A 827 7.46 31.28 -0.96
C LEU A 827 7.59 31.95 0.43
N ASP A 828 6.49 32.45 1.01
CA ASP A 828 6.52 33.13 2.31
C ASP A 828 6.79 32.18 3.50
N ARG A 829 6.71 30.86 3.31
CA ARG A 829 7.12 29.88 4.35
C ARG A 829 8.62 29.60 4.41
N TRP A 830 9.40 30.11 3.46
CA TRP A 830 10.84 29.85 3.35
C TRP A 830 11.70 31.12 3.28
N ARG A 831 11.10 32.30 3.52
CA ARG A 831 11.81 33.57 3.68
C ARG A 831 12.13 33.89 5.13
#